data_AF-A0A5Q4F1V2-F1
#
_entry.id   AF-A0A5Q4F1V2-F1
#
_cell.length_a   1.000
_cell.length_b   1.000
_cell.length_c   1.000
_cell.angle_alpha   90.00
_cell.angle_beta   90.00
_cell.angle_gamma   90.00
#
_symmetry.space_group_name_H-M   'P 1'
#
loop_
_entity.id
_entity.type
_entity.pdbx_description
1 polymer ?
#
loop_
_entity_poly.entity_id
_entity_poly.type
_entity_poly.pdbx_seq_one_letter_code
_entity_poly.pdbx_strand_id
1 'polypeptide(L)'
;MATRKRNQNGSRKRGVRASRARLYHALTEAGFRSQAALAERMAELEGLEQAPKDLVNRVFREQPVELQTLERVARALGVEAWELYLTSDEPPEAVDPALRLPQTATHQPPPSPRRRSPSVPLLMAIGLLALTGLAGAVWWLTPGDGPSGGTGADGDDRMVFTTPSPAWLSRPTLVVMPTFDEEEDALTEALREALSQHFRLASPTAELLAHGREAGEVAAQLGSDAVVEGEIVRVGRLAGVRIHLFRGGVRQQVWGETVDVARLDHLLADVATNATAAVGRALGLPVGEPMAHYPLAPVQDYYLEGRLYLDGPASELNIRRAQGRFEATLRLDANYADAQAGLCEALLEEYWMEDAQRALNDASLACSRAIQLAPWAASTRIAHAHLLRVTGRADEAVAILEDLLLEDPDDADALVGLVASRLALYRGSGEVAQLELALAAAQHGTAVDPGFWKPPFWQASLAYFAGDLAAAIEAAEEARRRDENEYVLANLGTFYFCAEELERAREVYERARVVAPHSYVGDEFLSIIHYLTGEFDMAAELRARAIERLSGAGEPEIHEMWGNLGDAYLASGRREAAIEAYQRAAEITERDVLQGIDSPADRASRAYYYSRLAKLAPERLPPGATARIERDLRAALDEPLEAGAAVRVAKAWLQRERPELALRAFEQAVARCGGYASTPALATLRPMLGTGELSASP
;
A
#
# COMPACT_ATOMS: atom_id res chain seq x y z
N MET A 1 -54.96 -6.88 6.05
CA MET A 1 -54.45 -6.74 4.68
C MET A 1 -53.08 -7.38 4.62
N ALA A 2 -52.93 -8.37 3.73
CA ALA A 2 -51.80 -9.29 3.69
C ALA A 2 -50.59 -8.67 2.98
N THR A 3 -49.40 -8.78 3.58
CA THR A 3 -48.13 -8.62 2.88
C THR A 3 -47.42 -9.97 2.84
N ARG A 4 -47.43 -10.56 1.63
CA ARG A 4 -46.74 -11.79 1.27
C ARG A 4 -45.23 -11.65 1.53
N LYS A 5 -44.70 -12.39 2.49
CA LYS A 5 -43.27 -12.75 2.53
C LYS A 5 -42.99 -13.67 1.34
N ARG A 6 -42.33 -13.14 0.32
CA ARG A 6 -41.85 -13.91 -0.83
C ARG A 6 -40.52 -14.54 -0.42
N ASN A 7 -40.55 -15.83 -0.13
CA ASN A 7 -39.37 -16.69 0.03
C ASN A 7 -38.47 -16.56 -1.20
N GLN A 8 -37.31 -15.92 -1.05
CA GLN A 8 -36.19 -16.03 -1.99
C GLN A 8 -35.11 -16.91 -1.36
N ASN A 9 -35.40 -18.21 -1.22
CA ASN A 9 -34.35 -19.23 -1.11
C ASN A 9 -34.06 -19.73 -2.53
N GLY A 10 -33.44 -18.88 -3.34
CA GLY A 10 -32.72 -19.28 -4.53
C GLY A 10 -31.27 -19.51 -4.13
N SER A 11 -30.76 -20.72 -4.27
CA SER A 11 -29.35 -21.07 -4.17
C SER A 11 -28.49 -19.98 -4.83
N ARG A 12 -27.79 -19.16 -4.03
CA ARG A 12 -26.75 -18.25 -4.51
C ARG A 12 -25.67 -19.16 -5.11
N LYS A 13 -25.63 -19.26 -6.44
CA LYS A 13 -24.51 -19.89 -7.15
C LYS A 13 -23.27 -19.06 -6.78
N ARG A 14 -22.37 -19.63 -5.97
CA ARG A 14 -21.08 -19.01 -5.63
C ARG A 14 -20.29 -18.82 -6.93
N GLY A 15 -19.67 -17.66 -7.10
CA GLY A 15 -18.86 -17.30 -8.28
C GLY A 15 -18.98 -15.83 -8.65
N VAL A 16 -17.89 -15.26 -9.16
CA VAL A 16 -17.82 -13.89 -9.69
C VAL A 16 -18.44 -13.87 -11.09
N ARG A 17 -19.08 -12.78 -11.46
CA ARG A 17 -19.66 -12.57 -12.80
C ARG A 17 -18.88 -11.46 -13.49
N ALA A 18 -18.61 -11.65 -14.77
CA ALA A 18 -17.97 -10.63 -15.58
C ALA A 18 -19.02 -9.81 -16.35
N SER A 19 -18.78 -8.51 -16.53
CA SER A 19 -19.56 -7.64 -17.39
C SER A 19 -19.31 -8.00 -18.84
N ARG A 20 -20.38 -8.34 -19.56
CA ARG A 20 -20.27 -8.68 -20.98
C ARG A 20 -19.76 -7.49 -21.80
N ALA A 21 -20.18 -6.26 -21.49
CA ALA A 21 -19.74 -5.07 -22.21
C ALA A 21 -18.23 -4.87 -22.09
N ARG A 22 -17.71 -4.93 -20.87
CA ARG A 22 -16.28 -4.79 -20.57
C ARG A 22 -15.45 -5.92 -21.19
N LEU A 23 -15.97 -7.15 -21.18
CA LEU A 23 -15.34 -8.28 -21.88
C LEU A 23 -15.22 -8.06 -23.38
N TYR A 24 -16.23 -7.50 -24.06
CA TYR A 24 -16.14 -7.21 -25.49
C TYR A 24 -15.23 -6.02 -25.81
N HIS A 25 -15.19 -5.02 -24.92
CA HIS A 25 -14.24 -3.91 -25.01
C HIS A 25 -12.79 -4.41 -24.93
N ALA A 26 -12.46 -5.13 -23.85
CA ALA A 26 -11.14 -5.72 -23.65
C ALA A 26 -10.76 -6.71 -24.76
N LEU A 27 -11.71 -7.51 -25.27
CA LEU A 27 -11.49 -8.40 -26.41
C LEU A 27 -11.07 -7.63 -27.67
N THR A 28 -11.64 -6.46 -27.90
CA THR A 28 -11.36 -5.62 -29.06
C THR A 28 -10.03 -4.89 -28.91
N GLU A 29 -9.74 -4.33 -27.74
CA GLU A 29 -8.47 -3.67 -27.43
C GLU A 29 -7.28 -4.63 -27.51
N ALA A 30 -7.46 -5.87 -27.04
CA ALA A 30 -6.48 -6.93 -27.16
C ALA A 30 -6.32 -7.47 -28.61
N GLY A 31 -7.08 -6.94 -29.57
CA GLY A 31 -6.97 -7.28 -30.99
C GLY A 31 -7.61 -8.62 -31.38
N PHE A 32 -8.41 -9.24 -30.52
CA PHE A 32 -9.05 -10.52 -30.83
C PHE A 32 -10.35 -10.33 -31.63
N ARG A 33 -10.50 -11.11 -32.70
CA ARG A 33 -11.70 -11.08 -33.56
C ARG A 33 -12.81 -12.02 -33.11
N SER A 34 -12.55 -12.90 -32.13
CA SER A 34 -13.54 -13.86 -31.62
C SER A 34 -13.16 -14.43 -30.25
N GLN A 35 -14.15 -14.96 -29.52
CA GLN A 35 -13.94 -15.72 -28.28
C GLN A 35 -13.11 -16.99 -28.49
N ALA A 36 -13.17 -17.57 -29.70
CA ALA A 36 -12.33 -18.73 -30.04
C ALA A 36 -10.85 -18.34 -30.09
N ALA A 37 -10.52 -17.19 -30.69
CA ALA A 37 -9.14 -16.68 -30.72
C ALA A 37 -8.59 -16.40 -29.32
N LEU A 38 -9.42 -15.84 -28.43
CA LEU A 38 -9.07 -15.68 -27.02
C LEU A 38 -8.81 -17.03 -26.34
N ALA A 39 -9.64 -18.05 -26.59
CA ALA A 39 -9.45 -19.38 -26.02
C ALA A 39 -8.15 -20.05 -26.52
N GLU A 40 -7.79 -19.86 -27.79
CA GLU A 40 -6.50 -20.35 -28.32
C GLU A 40 -5.32 -19.62 -27.64
N ARG A 41 -5.41 -18.29 -27.44
CA ARG A 41 -4.40 -17.53 -26.70
C ARG A 41 -4.23 -18.00 -25.26
N MET A 42 -5.33 -18.33 -24.58
CA MET A 42 -5.28 -18.91 -23.24
C MET A 42 -4.55 -20.26 -23.23
N ALA A 43 -4.77 -21.12 -24.22
CA ALA A 43 -4.04 -22.37 -24.32
C ALA A 43 -2.54 -22.18 -24.58
N GLU A 44 -2.16 -21.20 -25.41
CA GLU A 44 -0.76 -20.85 -25.63
C GLU A 44 -0.06 -20.38 -24.35
N LEU A 45 -0.69 -19.47 -23.60
CA LEU A 45 -0.12 -18.90 -22.36
C LEU A 45 -0.01 -19.93 -21.23
N GLU A 46 -0.93 -20.89 -21.19
CA GLU A 46 -1.03 -21.88 -20.12
C GLU A 46 -0.44 -23.25 -20.49
N GLY A 47 0.07 -23.41 -21.72
CA GLY A 47 0.64 -24.67 -22.20
C GLY A 47 -0.39 -25.81 -22.32
N LEU A 48 -1.64 -25.51 -22.66
CA LEU A 48 -2.73 -26.50 -22.75
C LEU A 48 -2.79 -27.16 -24.14
N GLU A 49 -3.02 -28.48 -24.18
CA GLU A 49 -3.23 -29.22 -25.44
C GLU A 49 -4.52 -28.84 -26.19
N GLN A 50 -5.53 -28.31 -25.47
CA GLN A 50 -6.81 -27.90 -26.04
C GLN A 50 -7.27 -26.55 -25.48
N ALA A 51 -7.73 -25.67 -26.37
CA ALA A 51 -8.30 -24.37 -26.02
C ALA A 51 -9.55 -24.50 -25.13
N PRO A 52 -9.61 -23.82 -23.96
CA PRO A 52 -10.73 -23.91 -23.02
C PRO A 52 -11.97 -23.10 -23.49
N LYS A 53 -12.52 -23.44 -24.66
CA LYS A 53 -13.63 -22.72 -25.31
C LYS A 53 -14.88 -22.64 -24.45
N ASP A 54 -15.21 -23.70 -23.71
CA ASP A 54 -16.36 -23.73 -22.81
C ASP A 54 -16.20 -22.81 -21.60
N LEU A 55 -14.97 -22.60 -21.12
CA LEU A 55 -14.68 -21.69 -20.03
C LEU A 55 -14.92 -20.25 -20.49
N VAL A 56 -14.33 -19.85 -21.62
CA VAL A 56 -14.52 -18.52 -22.20
C VAL A 56 -16.00 -18.26 -22.49
N ASN A 57 -16.70 -19.24 -23.07
CA ASN A 57 -18.15 -19.14 -23.33
C ASN A 57 -18.98 -18.91 -22.07
N ARG A 58 -18.61 -19.48 -20.91
CA ARG A 58 -19.32 -19.26 -19.65
C ARG A 58 -19.13 -17.84 -19.13
N VAL A 59 -17.91 -17.32 -19.21
CA VAL A 59 -17.56 -15.96 -18.80
C VAL A 59 -18.32 -14.91 -19.63
N PHE A 60 -18.33 -15.05 -20.96
CA PHE A 60 -19.07 -14.14 -21.86
C PHE A 60 -20.59 -14.28 -21.80
N ARG A 61 -21.11 -15.35 -21.18
CA ARG A 61 -22.54 -15.51 -20.86
C ARG A 61 -22.89 -14.98 -19.46
N GLU A 62 -21.96 -14.27 -18.83
CA GLU A 62 -22.08 -13.73 -17.46
C GLU A 62 -22.48 -14.79 -16.43
N GLN A 63 -22.08 -16.04 -16.65
CA GLN A 63 -22.34 -17.10 -15.69
C GLN A 63 -21.40 -16.93 -14.50
N PRO A 64 -21.84 -17.25 -13.27
CA PRO A 64 -20.94 -17.30 -12.12
C PRO A 64 -19.80 -18.27 -12.38
N VAL A 65 -18.56 -17.79 -12.25
CA VAL A 65 -17.33 -18.56 -12.37
C VAL A 65 -16.44 -18.35 -11.15
N GLU A 66 -15.49 -19.24 -10.90
CA GLU A 66 -14.47 -19.01 -9.87
C GLU A 66 -13.59 -17.82 -10.23
N LEU A 67 -13.08 -17.08 -9.25
CA LEU A 67 -12.25 -15.89 -9.50
C LEU A 67 -11.03 -16.21 -10.39
N GLN A 68 -10.35 -17.31 -10.11
CA GLN A 68 -9.23 -17.83 -10.92
C GLN A 68 -9.60 -18.05 -12.40
N THR A 69 -10.86 -18.38 -12.68
CA THR A 69 -11.34 -18.54 -14.06
C THR A 69 -11.40 -17.19 -14.78
N LEU A 70 -11.78 -16.13 -14.08
CA LEU A 70 -11.84 -14.79 -14.64
C LEU A 70 -10.46 -14.16 -14.77
N GLU A 71 -9.55 -14.40 -13.82
CA GLU A 71 -8.14 -13.99 -13.90
C GLU A 71 -7.42 -14.58 -15.11
N ARG A 72 -7.68 -15.85 -15.43
CA ARG A 72 -7.14 -16.50 -16.65
C ARG A 72 -7.61 -15.81 -17.93
N VAL A 73 -8.88 -15.42 -17.98
CA VAL A 73 -9.45 -14.69 -19.11
C VAL A 73 -8.87 -13.27 -19.19
N ALA A 74 -8.74 -12.58 -18.06
CA ALA A 74 -8.19 -11.24 -17.98
C ALA A 74 -6.71 -11.19 -18.42
N ARG A 75 -5.90 -12.15 -17.95
CA ARG A 75 -4.51 -12.32 -18.37
C ARG A 75 -4.36 -12.51 -19.88
N ALA A 76 -5.22 -13.31 -20.49
CA ALA A 76 -5.19 -13.52 -21.94
C ALA A 76 -5.67 -12.30 -22.74
N LEU A 77 -6.47 -11.42 -22.11
CA LEU A 77 -6.91 -10.13 -22.64
C LEU A 77 -5.92 -8.99 -22.34
N GLY A 78 -4.92 -9.20 -21.49
CA GLY A 78 -3.97 -8.15 -21.09
C GLY A 78 -4.57 -7.07 -20.18
N VAL A 79 -5.63 -7.40 -19.43
CA VAL A 79 -6.33 -6.51 -18.49
C VAL A 79 -6.41 -7.17 -17.11
N GLU A 80 -6.71 -6.41 -16.06
CA GLU A 80 -6.89 -6.97 -14.72
C GLU A 80 -8.29 -7.59 -14.55
N ALA A 81 -8.40 -8.60 -13.68
CA ALA A 81 -9.64 -9.37 -13.53
C ALA A 81 -10.82 -8.53 -13.02
N TRP A 82 -10.55 -7.54 -12.17
CA TRP A 82 -11.56 -6.66 -11.58
C TRP A 82 -12.15 -5.68 -12.58
N GLU A 83 -11.39 -5.29 -13.61
CA GLU A 83 -11.90 -4.46 -14.71
C GLU A 83 -13.05 -5.17 -15.43
N LEU A 84 -13.03 -6.51 -15.44
CA LEU A 84 -14.04 -7.32 -16.08
C LEU A 84 -15.26 -7.59 -15.19
N TYR A 85 -15.29 -7.18 -13.91
CA TYR A 85 -16.40 -7.51 -13.00
C TYR A 85 -17.72 -6.86 -13.42
N LEU A 86 -18.81 -7.60 -13.24
CA LEU A 86 -20.15 -7.08 -13.34
C LEU A 86 -20.51 -6.37 -12.02
N THR A 87 -20.61 -5.04 -12.05
CA THR A 87 -20.99 -4.22 -10.89
C THR A 87 -22.52 -4.13 -10.73
N SER A 88 -22.99 -3.81 -9.53
CA SER A 88 -24.42 -3.71 -9.20
C SER A 88 -25.17 -2.60 -9.93
N ASP A 89 -24.44 -1.68 -10.54
CA ASP A 89 -24.96 -0.43 -11.10
C ASP A 89 -25.12 -0.52 -12.64
N GLU A 90 -24.68 -1.62 -13.26
CA GLU A 90 -24.90 -1.88 -14.69
C GLU A 90 -26.37 -2.30 -14.92
N PRO A 91 -27.16 -1.52 -15.69
CA PRO A 91 -28.54 -1.90 -16.03
C PRO A 91 -28.53 -3.19 -16.88
N PRO A 92 -29.54 -4.08 -16.73
CA PRO A 92 -29.67 -5.25 -17.60
C PRO A 92 -30.11 -4.78 -18.99
N GLU A 93 -29.17 -4.31 -19.81
CA GLU A 93 -29.52 -3.77 -21.12
C GLU A 93 -29.88 -4.85 -22.14
N ALA A 94 -30.99 -4.57 -22.82
CA ALA A 94 -31.47 -5.29 -23.97
C ALA A 94 -30.47 -5.11 -25.14
N VAL A 95 -29.91 -6.23 -25.59
CA VAL A 95 -28.96 -6.35 -26.70
C VAL A 95 -29.36 -5.51 -27.91
N ASP A 96 -28.48 -4.60 -28.33
CA ASP A 96 -28.47 -4.00 -29.68
C ASP A 96 -28.34 -5.12 -30.74
N PRO A 97 -29.32 -5.29 -31.65
CA PRO A 97 -29.26 -6.29 -32.71
C PRO A 97 -28.04 -6.18 -33.62
N ALA A 98 -27.36 -5.03 -33.67
CA ALA A 98 -26.21 -4.78 -34.53
C ALA A 98 -24.93 -5.54 -34.11
N LEU A 99 -24.84 -6.00 -32.86
CA LEU A 99 -23.67 -6.71 -32.32
C LEU A 99 -23.74 -8.24 -32.42
N ARG A 100 -24.73 -8.80 -33.15
CA ARG A 100 -24.82 -10.25 -33.38
C ARG A 100 -24.05 -10.65 -34.64
N LEU A 101 -22.87 -11.25 -34.47
CA LEU A 101 -22.24 -12.03 -35.54
C LEU A 101 -23.05 -13.30 -35.83
N PRO A 102 -23.07 -13.81 -37.08
CA PRO A 102 -23.95 -14.90 -37.48
C PRO A 102 -23.56 -16.21 -36.78
N GLN A 103 -24.49 -16.82 -36.05
CA GLN A 103 -24.30 -18.17 -35.51
C GLN A 103 -24.57 -19.19 -36.62
N THR A 104 -23.58 -20.05 -36.89
CA THR A 104 -23.76 -21.25 -37.70
C THR A 104 -24.62 -22.28 -36.96
N ALA A 105 -25.52 -22.92 -37.69
CA ALA A 105 -26.58 -23.77 -37.17
C ALA A 105 -26.15 -25.22 -36.88
N THR A 106 -26.85 -25.84 -35.90
CA THR A 106 -27.04 -27.30 -35.62
C THR A 106 -25.82 -28.06 -35.05
N HIS A 107 -25.92 -28.90 -34.00
CA HIS A 107 -26.90 -29.95 -33.67
C HIS A 107 -27.07 -30.13 -32.14
N GLN A 108 -28.30 -30.39 -31.65
CA GLN A 108 -28.59 -30.89 -30.29
C GLN A 108 -28.73 -32.43 -30.28
N PRO A 109 -28.13 -33.17 -29.33
CA PRO A 109 -28.51 -34.54 -29.01
C PRO A 109 -29.56 -34.60 -27.88
N PRO A 110 -30.33 -35.71 -27.76
CA PRO A 110 -31.55 -35.76 -26.94
C PRO A 110 -31.27 -36.04 -25.45
N PRO A 111 -32.24 -35.75 -24.54
CA PRO A 111 -32.04 -35.89 -23.10
C PRO A 111 -32.23 -37.33 -22.62
N SER A 112 -31.36 -37.79 -21.72
CA SER A 112 -31.49 -39.05 -20.98
C SER A 112 -32.17 -38.84 -19.60
N PRO A 113 -32.80 -39.89 -19.03
CA PRO A 113 -33.92 -39.72 -18.08
C PRO A 113 -33.51 -39.65 -16.61
N ARG A 114 -34.33 -38.90 -15.85
CA ARG A 114 -34.31 -38.72 -14.40
C ARG A 114 -34.44 -40.05 -13.64
N ARG A 115 -33.59 -40.29 -12.63
CA ARG A 115 -33.85 -41.27 -11.57
C ARG A 115 -34.24 -40.59 -10.26
N ARG A 116 -35.31 -41.13 -9.67
CA ARG A 116 -36.03 -40.68 -8.48
C ARG A 116 -35.28 -41.07 -7.21
N SER A 117 -35.36 -40.21 -6.20
CA SER A 117 -35.10 -40.52 -4.80
C SER A 117 -36.17 -41.46 -4.21
N PRO A 118 -35.90 -42.00 -3.02
CA PRO A 118 -36.94 -42.12 -2.02
C PRO A 118 -36.60 -41.42 -0.69
N SER A 119 -37.70 -40.97 -0.10
CA SER A 119 -38.02 -40.20 1.11
C SER A 119 -37.87 -41.00 2.43
N VAL A 120 -37.29 -40.40 3.51
CA VAL A 120 -37.97 -39.90 4.77
C VAL A 120 -38.07 -41.01 5.88
N PRO A 121 -38.25 -40.76 7.22
CA PRO A 121 -38.13 -39.60 8.14
C PRO A 121 -37.15 -39.82 9.35
N LEU A 122 -36.57 -38.79 9.99
CA LEU A 122 -36.97 -38.06 11.24
C LEU A 122 -37.32 -38.90 12.48
N LEU A 123 -36.58 -38.72 13.60
CA LEU A 123 -37.15 -38.34 14.92
C LEU A 123 -36.07 -38.01 15.97
N MET A 124 -36.43 -37.04 16.81
CA MET A 124 -35.70 -36.38 17.90
C MET A 124 -35.66 -37.22 19.18
N ALA A 125 -34.69 -36.98 20.08
CA ALA A 125 -34.95 -36.55 21.47
C ALA A 125 -33.68 -36.51 22.34
N ILE A 126 -33.75 -35.60 23.32
CA ILE A 126 -32.80 -35.17 24.35
C ILE A 126 -32.72 -36.19 25.51
N GLY A 127 -31.60 -36.24 26.25
CA GLY A 127 -31.58 -36.83 27.59
C GLY A 127 -30.22 -36.94 28.27
N LEU A 128 -29.89 -35.98 29.14
CA LEU A 128 -28.90 -36.09 30.22
C LEU A 128 -29.34 -37.15 31.25
N LEU A 129 -28.41 -37.94 31.80
CA LEU A 129 -28.25 -38.17 33.25
C LEU A 129 -27.09 -39.13 33.58
N ALA A 130 -26.27 -38.70 34.53
CA ALA A 130 -25.26 -39.47 35.24
C ALA A 130 -25.87 -40.25 36.42
N LEU A 131 -25.27 -41.39 36.81
CA LEU A 131 -25.01 -41.81 38.22
C LEU A 131 -24.43 -43.25 38.31
N THR A 132 -23.14 -43.30 38.68
CA THR A 132 -22.48 -44.13 39.72
C THR A 132 -22.80 -45.63 39.96
N GLY A 133 -21.73 -46.44 40.01
CA GLY A 133 -21.35 -47.20 41.21
C GLY A 133 -21.19 -48.73 41.09
N LEU A 134 -19.95 -49.26 41.25
CA LEU A 134 -19.51 -50.14 42.35
C LEU A 134 -18.18 -50.87 42.08
N ALA A 135 -17.35 -50.87 43.12
CA ALA A 135 -16.05 -51.54 43.24
C ALA A 135 -16.19 -52.99 43.75
N GLY A 136 -15.13 -53.79 43.55
CA GLY A 136 -14.93 -55.07 44.22
C GLY A 136 -13.50 -55.58 44.09
N ALA A 137 -12.70 -55.42 45.14
CA ALA A 137 -11.38 -56.00 45.32
C ALA A 137 -11.48 -57.25 46.22
N VAL A 138 -10.71 -58.30 45.92
CA VAL A 138 -10.40 -59.39 46.84
C VAL A 138 -8.92 -59.74 46.70
N TRP A 139 -8.22 -59.67 47.83
CA TRP A 139 -6.86 -60.15 48.07
C TRP A 139 -6.94 -61.04 49.31
N TRP A 140 -6.28 -62.22 49.34
CA TRP A 140 -5.35 -62.66 50.40
C TRP A 140 -5.02 -64.19 50.44
N LEU A 141 -3.83 -64.45 51.02
CA LEU A 141 -3.22 -65.68 51.61
C LEU A 141 -2.44 -66.62 50.63
N THR A 142 -1.16 -66.99 50.84
CA THR A 142 -0.23 -66.83 51.99
C THR A 142 1.25 -67.18 51.63
N PRO A 143 2.23 -66.92 52.54
CA PRO A 143 3.67 -66.71 52.29
C PRO A 143 4.62 -67.77 52.91
N GLY A 144 5.94 -67.52 52.85
CA GLY A 144 6.94 -68.13 53.76
C GLY A 144 8.42 -67.78 53.45
N ASP A 145 9.11 -67.19 54.45
CA ASP A 145 10.51 -66.76 54.49
C ASP A 145 11.57 -67.89 54.58
N GLY A 146 12.84 -67.57 54.28
CA GLY A 146 14.02 -68.26 54.86
C GLY A 146 15.32 -68.24 54.05
N PRO A 147 16.46 -67.74 54.59
CA PRO A 147 17.75 -67.59 53.90
C PRO A 147 18.77 -68.70 54.24
N SER A 148 19.73 -68.99 53.35
CA SER A 148 21.11 -69.44 53.69
C SER A 148 21.92 -69.78 52.43
N GLY A 149 23.19 -69.39 52.42
CA GLY A 149 24.11 -69.52 51.28
C GLY A 149 24.75 -70.89 51.10
N GLY A 150 25.51 -71.02 50.02
CA GLY A 150 26.46 -72.13 49.81
C GLY A 150 26.80 -72.43 48.35
N THR A 151 27.94 -71.89 47.90
CA THR A 151 29.00 -72.54 47.08
C THR A 151 28.77 -72.97 45.62
N GLY A 152 29.71 -72.55 44.75
CA GLY A 152 30.12 -73.20 43.49
C GLY A 152 29.76 -72.42 42.22
N ALA A 153 30.60 -71.52 41.70
CA ALA A 153 31.66 -71.79 40.71
C ALA A 153 31.14 -72.39 39.39
N ASP A 154 30.87 -71.56 38.39
CA ASP A 154 31.60 -71.56 37.11
C ASP A 154 31.05 -70.45 36.17
N GLY A 155 31.96 -69.80 35.46
CA GLY A 155 31.76 -68.49 34.85
C GLY A 155 30.99 -68.45 33.53
N ASP A 156 30.48 -67.26 33.23
CA ASP A 156 30.60 -66.62 31.92
C ASP A 156 30.37 -65.11 32.11
N ASP A 157 31.45 -64.39 32.42
CA ASP A 157 31.44 -62.94 32.61
C ASP A 157 31.48 -62.27 31.22
N ARG A 158 30.33 -62.23 30.55
CA ARG A 158 30.13 -61.36 29.39
C ARG A 158 29.57 -60.03 29.86
N MET A 159 30.47 -59.16 30.31
CA MET A 159 30.23 -57.72 30.32
C MET A 159 29.85 -57.28 28.91
N VAL A 160 28.56 -57.04 28.68
CA VAL A 160 28.10 -56.26 27.54
C VAL A 160 28.57 -54.83 27.80
N PHE A 161 29.74 -54.49 27.27
CA PHE A 161 30.12 -53.11 27.04
C PHE A 161 29.15 -52.54 26.00
N THR A 162 28.05 -51.94 26.45
CA THR A 162 27.43 -50.88 25.68
C THR A 162 28.39 -49.71 25.75
N THR A 163 29.33 -49.65 24.80
CA THR A 163 30.05 -48.40 24.54
C THR A 163 29.00 -47.34 24.27
N PRO A 164 28.99 -46.20 25.00
CA PRO A 164 28.20 -45.07 24.55
C PRO A 164 28.73 -44.76 23.16
N SER A 165 27.87 -44.89 22.14
CA SER A 165 28.23 -44.44 20.80
C SER A 165 28.67 -42.99 20.94
N PRO A 166 29.89 -42.62 20.51
CA PRO A 166 30.36 -41.27 20.65
C PRO A 166 29.31 -40.28 20.13
N ALA A 167 29.02 -39.21 20.87
CA ALA A 167 27.98 -38.23 20.51
C ALA A 167 28.20 -37.57 19.12
N TRP A 168 29.36 -37.77 18.49
CA TRP A 168 29.67 -37.35 17.12
C TRP A 168 29.13 -38.28 16.02
N LEU A 169 28.76 -39.54 16.33
CA LEU A 169 28.08 -40.46 15.40
C LEU A 169 26.58 -40.16 15.24
N SER A 170 26.02 -39.30 16.10
CA SER A 170 24.58 -38.99 16.18
C SER A 170 24.19 -37.61 15.65
N ARG A 171 25.13 -36.82 15.09
CA ARG A 171 24.81 -35.52 14.49
C ARG A 171 24.30 -35.71 13.05
N PRO A 172 23.15 -35.12 12.66
CA PRO A 172 22.69 -35.17 11.28
C PRO A 172 23.74 -34.60 10.32
N THR A 173 23.82 -35.22 9.15
CA THR A 173 24.69 -34.85 8.04
C THR A 173 23.92 -33.99 7.03
N LEU A 174 24.44 -32.81 6.73
CA LEU A 174 23.79 -31.86 5.83
C LEU A 174 24.70 -31.49 4.66
N VAL A 175 24.07 -31.17 3.54
CA VAL A 175 24.70 -30.48 2.41
C VAL A 175 24.02 -29.13 2.29
N VAL A 176 24.78 -28.05 2.22
CA VAL A 176 24.25 -26.74 1.82
C VAL A 176 24.48 -26.63 0.32
N MET A 177 23.43 -26.35 -0.44
CA MET A 177 23.52 -26.22 -1.90
C MET A 177 24.30 -24.95 -2.25
N PRO A 178 25.28 -25.03 -3.18
CA PRO A 178 25.92 -23.84 -3.70
C PRO A 178 24.93 -23.08 -4.59
N THR A 179 25.04 -21.76 -4.54
CA THR A 179 24.36 -20.83 -5.44
C THR A 179 25.35 -20.34 -6.50
N PHE A 180 24.85 -19.68 -7.56
CA PHE A 180 25.69 -19.10 -8.63
C PHE A 180 25.48 -17.60 -8.77
N ASP A 181 24.79 -17.02 -7.78
CA ASP A 181 24.61 -15.59 -7.60
C ASP A 181 25.60 -15.15 -6.51
N GLU A 182 26.46 -14.17 -6.80
CA GLU A 182 27.51 -13.69 -5.88
C GLU A 182 26.94 -13.26 -4.52
N GLU A 183 25.68 -12.83 -4.46
CA GLU A 183 25.00 -12.44 -3.22
C GLU A 183 24.41 -13.65 -2.47
N GLU A 184 23.87 -14.63 -3.20
CA GLU A 184 23.41 -15.88 -2.58
C GLU A 184 24.58 -16.73 -2.07
N ASP A 185 25.79 -16.54 -2.62
CA ASP A 185 27.01 -17.16 -2.13
C ASP A 185 27.34 -16.68 -0.71
N ALA A 186 27.09 -15.40 -0.40
CA ALA A 186 27.26 -14.88 0.96
C ALA A 186 26.26 -15.51 1.95
N LEU A 187 25.00 -15.73 1.53
CA LEU A 187 24.01 -16.45 2.33
C LEU A 187 24.42 -17.91 2.51
N THR A 188 24.91 -18.56 1.45
CA THR A 188 25.41 -19.94 1.50
C THR A 188 26.56 -20.06 2.50
N GLU A 189 27.54 -19.18 2.45
CA GLU A 189 28.66 -19.16 3.41
C GLU A 189 28.18 -18.91 4.85
N ALA A 190 27.28 -17.94 5.06
CA ALA A 190 26.71 -17.67 6.39
C ALA A 190 25.96 -18.90 6.95
N LEU A 191 25.16 -19.57 6.12
CA LEU A 191 24.47 -20.82 6.49
C LEU A 191 25.46 -21.93 6.82
N ARG A 192 26.51 -22.11 6.01
CA ARG A 192 27.54 -23.11 6.26
C ARG A 192 28.25 -22.85 7.58
N GLU A 193 28.61 -21.61 7.87
CA GLU A 193 29.25 -21.23 9.14
C GLU A 193 28.33 -21.55 10.33
N ALA A 194 27.09 -21.06 10.31
CA ALA A 194 26.13 -21.26 11.40
C ALA A 194 25.77 -22.74 11.61
N LEU A 195 25.47 -23.48 10.54
CA LEU A 195 25.10 -24.89 10.62
C LEU A 195 26.28 -25.78 11.07
N SER A 196 27.53 -25.43 10.75
CA SER A 196 28.71 -26.24 11.11
C SER A 196 28.89 -26.41 12.62
N GLN A 197 28.36 -25.48 13.42
CA GLN A 197 28.45 -25.51 14.88
C GLN A 197 27.64 -26.68 15.47
N HIS A 198 26.53 -27.02 14.83
CA HIS A 198 25.55 -27.99 15.33
C HIS A 198 25.46 -29.28 14.50
N PHE A 199 25.82 -29.23 13.21
CA PHE A 199 25.66 -30.32 12.25
C PHE A 199 26.98 -30.77 11.63
N ARG A 200 26.98 -31.95 11.01
CA ARG A 200 28.10 -32.37 10.17
C ARG A 200 27.84 -31.94 8.73
N LEU A 201 28.59 -30.99 8.23
CA LEU A 201 28.43 -30.50 6.85
C LEU A 201 29.33 -31.25 5.88
N ALA A 202 28.85 -31.42 4.64
CA ALA A 202 29.73 -31.72 3.52
C ALA A 202 30.80 -30.62 3.39
N SER A 203 32.02 -30.97 2.95
CA SER A 203 33.08 -29.99 2.75
C SER A 203 32.67 -28.95 1.69
N PRO A 204 33.22 -27.73 1.71
CA PRO A 204 32.95 -26.75 0.64
C PRO A 204 33.26 -27.31 -0.74
N THR A 205 34.33 -28.12 -0.87
CA THR A 205 34.68 -28.80 -2.14
C THR A 205 33.61 -29.76 -2.67
N ALA A 206 32.67 -30.22 -1.83
CA ALA A 206 31.57 -31.07 -2.27
C ALA A 206 30.57 -30.33 -3.17
N GLU A 207 30.61 -29.00 -3.22
CA GLU A 207 29.81 -28.16 -4.12
C GLU A 207 30.06 -28.51 -5.60
N LEU A 208 31.27 -28.95 -5.95
CA LEU A 208 31.57 -29.50 -7.29
C LEU A 208 30.73 -30.72 -7.65
N LEU A 209 30.29 -31.48 -6.65
CA LEU A 209 29.42 -32.66 -6.82
C LEU A 209 27.94 -32.27 -6.78
N ALA A 210 27.59 -31.18 -6.09
CA ALA A 210 26.23 -30.68 -5.98
C ALA A 210 25.80 -29.76 -7.14
N HIS A 211 26.78 -29.19 -7.86
CA HIS A 211 26.55 -28.22 -8.92
C HIS A 211 25.59 -28.71 -10.00
N GLY A 212 24.56 -27.89 -10.30
CA GLY A 212 23.61 -28.12 -11.38
C GLY A 212 22.69 -29.32 -11.16
N ARG A 213 22.64 -29.86 -9.93
CA ARG A 213 21.83 -31.01 -9.56
C ARG A 213 20.70 -30.62 -8.63
N GLU A 214 19.62 -31.38 -8.67
CA GLU A 214 18.52 -31.23 -7.72
C GLU A 214 18.92 -31.78 -6.33
N ALA A 215 18.39 -31.19 -5.26
CA ALA A 215 18.69 -31.60 -3.88
C ALA A 215 18.50 -33.10 -3.63
N GLY A 216 17.53 -33.75 -4.28
CA GLY A 216 17.32 -35.20 -4.18
C GLY A 216 18.48 -36.03 -4.71
N GLU A 217 19.07 -35.62 -5.83
CA GLU A 217 20.23 -36.30 -6.41
C GLU A 217 21.46 -36.11 -5.52
N VAL A 218 21.65 -34.89 -5.01
CA VAL A 218 22.78 -34.54 -4.13
C VAL A 218 22.70 -35.33 -2.82
N ALA A 219 21.51 -35.39 -2.21
CA ALA A 219 21.28 -36.18 -1.00
C ALA A 219 21.62 -37.66 -1.21
N ALA A 220 21.17 -38.24 -2.32
CA ALA A 220 21.41 -39.64 -2.65
C ALA A 220 22.89 -39.92 -2.98
N GLN A 221 23.54 -39.03 -3.72
CA GLN A 221 24.93 -39.18 -4.13
C GLN A 221 25.90 -39.06 -2.94
N LEU A 222 25.65 -38.13 -2.03
CA LEU A 222 26.52 -37.86 -0.88
C LEU A 222 26.11 -38.63 0.38
N GLY A 223 24.94 -39.28 0.37
CA GLY A 223 24.41 -40.02 1.51
C GLY A 223 24.12 -39.12 2.72
N SER A 224 23.65 -37.90 2.48
CA SER A 224 23.32 -36.95 3.55
C SER A 224 21.90 -37.17 4.11
N ASP A 225 21.68 -36.76 5.37
CA ASP A 225 20.37 -36.84 6.01
C ASP A 225 19.39 -35.80 5.45
N ALA A 226 19.90 -34.63 5.03
CA ALA A 226 19.13 -33.59 4.37
C ALA A 226 20.02 -32.66 3.52
N VAL A 227 19.36 -31.82 2.73
CA VAL A 227 19.99 -30.76 1.92
C VAL A 227 19.30 -29.43 2.25
N VAL A 228 20.09 -28.38 2.45
CA VAL A 228 19.63 -27.02 2.76
C VAL A 228 19.85 -26.14 1.54
N GLU A 229 18.85 -25.36 1.17
CA GLU A 229 18.88 -24.39 0.08
C GLU A 229 18.50 -23.01 0.64
N GLY A 230 19.29 -21.99 0.31
CA GLY A 230 18.92 -20.58 0.50
C GLY A 230 18.41 -19.99 -0.81
N GLU A 231 17.50 -19.03 -0.73
CA GLU A 231 16.96 -18.28 -1.86
C GLU A 231 16.76 -16.83 -1.42
N ILE A 232 17.18 -15.87 -2.24
CA ILE A 232 16.96 -14.44 -2.01
C ILE A 232 16.12 -13.86 -3.15
N VAL A 233 14.95 -13.31 -2.83
CA VAL A 233 14.07 -12.66 -3.81
C VAL A 233 14.01 -11.16 -3.54
N ARG A 234 14.60 -10.36 -4.44
CA ARG A 234 14.62 -8.90 -4.34
C ARG A 234 13.42 -8.27 -5.03
N VAL A 235 12.73 -7.38 -4.32
CA VAL A 235 11.61 -6.61 -4.85
C VAL A 235 11.71 -5.19 -4.30
N GLY A 236 12.10 -4.24 -5.15
CA GLY A 236 12.38 -2.87 -4.71
C GLY A 236 13.58 -2.82 -3.76
N ARG A 237 13.43 -2.11 -2.64
CA ARG A 237 14.46 -2.02 -1.59
C ARG A 237 14.45 -3.18 -0.59
N LEU A 238 13.53 -4.13 -0.72
CA LEU A 238 13.39 -5.26 0.19
C LEU A 238 13.83 -6.57 -0.46
N ALA A 239 14.33 -7.49 0.36
CA ALA A 239 14.67 -8.85 -0.02
C ALA A 239 13.92 -9.85 0.87
N GLY A 240 13.28 -10.83 0.24
CA GLY A 240 12.76 -12.01 0.93
C GLY A 240 13.83 -13.10 0.96
N VAL A 241 14.32 -13.44 2.16
CA VAL A 241 15.28 -14.53 2.37
C VAL A 241 14.52 -15.78 2.79
N ARG A 242 14.70 -16.89 2.07
CA ARG A 242 13.96 -18.14 2.26
C ARG A 242 14.91 -19.31 2.41
N ILE A 243 14.69 -20.12 3.43
CA ILE A 243 15.48 -21.33 3.64
C ILE A 243 14.60 -22.54 3.46
N HIS A 244 15.05 -23.45 2.60
CA HIS A 244 14.39 -24.70 2.29
C HIS A 244 15.22 -25.88 2.77
N LEU A 245 14.52 -26.91 3.26
CA LEU A 245 15.10 -28.17 3.67
C LEU A 245 14.51 -29.27 2.79
N PHE A 246 15.37 -30.01 2.11
CA PHE A 246 15.02 -31.23 1.42
C PHE A 246 15.34 -32.44 2.30
N ARG A 247 14.31 -33.23 2.64
CA ARG A 247 14.44 -34.46 3.43
C ARG A 247 13.40 -35.49 3.00
N GLY A 248 13.80 -36.74 2.83
CA GLY A 248 12.88 -37.85 2.57
C GLY A 248 12.05 -37.68 1.28
N GLY A 249 12.61 -37.03 0.26
CA GLY A 249 11.92 -36.76 -1.00
C GLY A 249 11.03 -35.51 -0.99
N VAL A 250 10.98 -34.77 0.11
CA VAL A 250 10.14 -33.57 0.25
C VAL A 250 11.02 -32.35 0.45
N ARG A 251 10.83 -31.34 -0.41
CA ARG A 251 11.34 -29.98 -0.22
C ARG A 251 10.31 -29.18 0.56
N GLN A 252 10.70 -28.61 1.69
CA GLN A 252 9.84 -27.74 2.49
C GLN A 252 10.57 -26.45 2.86
N GLN A 253 9.87 -25.33 2.81
CA GLN A 253 10.39 -24.10 3.43
C GLN A 253 10.39 -24.30 4.95
N VAL A 254 11.50 -23.93 5.59
CA VAL A 254 11.68 -24.04 7.04
C VAL A 254 11.89 -22.68 7.71
N TRP A 255 12.23 -21.65 6.94
CA TRP A 255 12.38 -20.27 7.40
C TRP A 255 12.04 -19.28 6.28
N GLY A 256 11.60 -18.08 6.66
CA GLY A 256 11.37 -16.97 5.75
C GLY A 256 11.45 -15.65 6.52
N GLU A 257 12.13 -14.66 5.97
CA GLU A 257 12.23 -13.34 6.57
C GLU A 257 12.39 -12.27 5.50
N THR A 258 11.93 -11.06 5.78
CA THR A 258 12.06 -9.91 4.88
C THR A 258 13.04 -8.93 5.49
N VAL A 259 14.00 -8.47 4.70
CA VAL A 259 15.08 -7.57 5.15
C VAL A 259 15.29 -6.44 4.13
N ASP A 260 15.85 -5.32 4.58
CA ASP A 260 16.28 -4.25 3.68
C ASP A 260 17.49 -4.68 2.87
N VAL A 261 17.46 -4.46 1.56
CA VAL A 261 18.57 -4.76 0.65
C VAL A 261 19.84 -4.01 1.06
N ALA A 262 19.72 -2.75 1.49
CA ALA A 262 20.86 -1.92 1.92
C ALA A 262 21.61 -2.50 3.13
N ARG A 263 20.95 -3.35 3.93
CA ARG A 263 21.50 -3.97 5.14
C ARG A 263 21.69 -5.48 5.00
N LEU A 264 21.35 -6.07 3.85
CA LEU A 264 21.29 -7.50 3.63
C LEU A 264 22.59 -8.19 4.08
N ASP A 265 23.74 -7.76 3.55
CA ASP A 265 25.05 -8.35 3.83
C ASP A 265 25.38 -8.42 5.33
N HIS A 266 24.96 -7.41 6.09
CA HIS A 266 25.18 -7.36 7.54
C HIS A 266 24.21 -8.27 8.31
N LEU A 267 23.01 -8.49 7.78
CA LEU A 267 21.96 -9.29 8.41
C LEU A 267 22.04 -10.78 8.07
N LEU A 268 22.76 -11.18 7.01
CA LEU A 268 22.84 -12.58 6.58
C LEU A 268 23.31 -13.54 7.69
N ALA A 269 24.24 -13.12 8.54
CA ALA A 269 24.74 -13.96 9.65
C ALA A 269 23.66 -14.23 10.72
N ASP A 270 22.86 -13.22 11.06
CA ASP A 270 21.77 -13.34 12.02
C ASP A 270 20.63 -14.19 11.43
N VAL A 271 20.29 -13.95 10.16
CA VAL A 271 19.31 -14.77 9.41
C VAL A 271 19.75 -16.24 9.37
N ALA A 272 21.02 -16.51 9.06
CA ALA A 272 21.57 -17.87 9.05
C ALA A 272 21.55 -18.54 10.42
N THR A 273 21.80 -17.79 11.49
CA THR A 273 21.71 -18.27 12.88
C THR A 273 20.27 -18.65 13.24
N ASN A 274 19.30 -17.80 12.90
CA ASN A 274 17.88 -18.07 13.13
C ASN A 274 17.38 -19.27 12.31
N ALA A 275 17.78 -19.34 11.04
CA ALA A 275 17.48 -20.46 10.15
C ALA A 275 18.06 -21.79 10.65
N THR A 276 19.26 -21.78 11.24
CA THR A 276 19.91 -22.97 11.82
C THR A 276 19.04 -23.61 12.89
N ALA A 277 18.41 -22.80 13.74
CA ALA A 277 17.47 -23.29 14.75
C ALA A 277 16.21 -23.93 14.10
N ALA A 278 15.70 -23.34 13.02
CA ALA A 278 14.56 -23.87 12.28
C ALA A 278 14.88 -25.21 11.57
N VAL A 279 16.05 -25.30 10.94
CA VAL A 279 16.56 -26.55 10.34
C VAL A 279 16.67 -27.64 11.40
N GLY A 280 17.23 -27.34 12.58
CA GLY A 280 17.31 -28.31 13.68
C GLY A 280 15.96 -28.85 14.13
N ARG A 281 14.94 -27.98 14.24
CA ARG A 281 13.56 -28.41 14.59
C ARG A 281 12.96 -29.28 13.50
N ALA A 282 13.11 -28.90 12.23
CA ALA A 282 12.65 -29.70 11.10
C ALA A 282 13.33 -31.08 11.01
N LEU A 283 14.54 -31.20 11.57
CA LEU A 283 15.26 -32.47 11.71
C LEU A 283 14.84 -33.29 12.95
N GLY A 284 14.06 -32.72 13.86
CA GLY A 284 13.59 -33.35 15.10
C GLY A 284 14.55 -33.19 16.28
N LEU A 285 15.47 -32.22 16.22
CA LEU A 285 16.36 -31.90 17.34
C LEU A 285 15.62 -31.06 18.40
N PRO A 286 15.97 -31.20 19.69
CA PRO A 286 15.45 -30.35 20.75
C PRO A 286 16.11 -28.97 20.67
N VAL A 287 15.59 -28.13 19.77
CA VAL A 287 15.95 -26.71 19.67
C VAL A 287 14.93 -25.90 20.47
N GLY A 288 15.35 -24.79 21.09
CA GLY A 288 14.65 -24.00 22.11
C GLY A 288 13.23 -23.51 21.78
N GLU A 289 12.95 -22.21 21.91
CA GLU A 289 11.58 -21.69 21.80
C GLU A 289 10.90 -22.01 20.45
N PRO A 290 9.55 -22.06 20.41
CA PRO A 290 8.79 -22.22 19.18
C PRO A 290 9.18 -21.15 18.16
N MET A 291 9.12 -21.53 16.89
CA MET A 291 9.45 -20.62 15.80
C MET A 291 8.48 -19.45 15.74
N ALA A 292 9.00 -18.25 15.52
CA ALA A 292 8.18 -17.13 15.09
C ALA A 292 7.45 -17.50 13.78
N HIS A 293 6.20 -17.06 13.66
CA HIS A 293 5.42 -17.24 12.44
C HIS A 293 6.13 -16.54 11.27
N TYR A 294 6.38 -17.24 10.17
CA TYR A 294 7.05 -16.68 8.98
C TYR A 294 6.19 -16.86 7.73
N PRO A 295 6.30 -15.97 6.73
CA PRO A 295 5.54 -16.09 5.50
C PRO A 295 6.13 -17.17 4.58
N LEU A 296 5.27 -18.05 4.06
CA LEU A 296 5.64 -18.93 2.95
C LEU A 296 5.89 -18.12 1.67
N ALA A 297 6.67 -18.65 0.73
CA ALA A 297 7.06 -17.93 -0.49
C ALA A 297 5.92 -17.16 -1.19
N PRO A 298 4.73 -17.73 -1.48
CA PRO A 298 3.65 -16.98 -2.13
C PRO A 298 3.06 -15.86 -1.26
N VAL A 299 3.07 -16.02 0.07
CA VAL A 299 2.63 -14.99 1.03
C VAL A 299 3.63 -13.83 1.01
N GLN A 300 4.92 -14.16 1.02
CA GLN A 300 6.00 -13.19 1.01
C GLN A 300 6.08 -12.43 -0.32
N ASP A 301 5.89 -13.11 -1.46
CA ASP A 301 5.88 -12.49 -2.79
C ASP A 301 4.84 -11.35 -2.86
N TYR A 302 3.58 -11.65 -2.49
CA TYR A 302 2.53 -10.62 -2.47
C TYR A 302 2.82 -9.51 -1.46
N TYR A 303 3.40 -9.83 -0.31
CA TYR A 303 3.77 -8.81 0.69
C TYR A 303 4.84 -7.85 0.15
N LEU A 304 5.90 -8.39 -0.45
CA LEU A 304 6.98 -7.62 -1.06
C LEU A 304 6.47 -6.73 -2.21
N GLU A 305 5.61 -7.27 -3.07
CA GLU A 305 4.93 -6.49 -4.12
C GLU A 305 4.07 -5.35 -3.51
N GLY A 306 3.37 -5.61 -2.41
CA GLY A 306 2.61 -4.59 -1.69
C GLY A 306 3.49 -3.46 -1.15
N ARG A 307 4.63 -3.79 -0.53
CA ARG A 307 5.61 -2.81 -0.05
C ARG A 307 6.23 -2.00 -1.19
N LEU A 308 6.56 -2.64 -2.31
CA LEU A 308 7.06 -1.94 -3.51
C LEU A 308 6.12 -0.82 -3.95
N TYR A 309 4.80 -1.08 -3.96
CA TYR A 309 3.83 -0.05 -4.33
C TYR A 309 3.71 1.06 -3.28
N LEU A 310 3.81 0.75 -1.98
CA LEU A 310 3.85 1.77 -0.93
C LEU A 310 5.14 2.60 -0.95
N ASP A 311 6.27 2.03 -1.36
CA ASP A 311 7.55 2.72 -1.50
C ASP A 311 7.58 3.67 -2.70
N GLY A 312 6.74 3.42 -3.70
CA GLY A 312 6.50 4.34 -4.81
C GLY A 312 5.77 5.63 -4.40
N PRO A 313 5.49 6.53 -5.36
CA PRO A 313 4.65 7.70 -5.10
C PRO A 313 3.26 7.27 -4.63
N ALA A 314 2.69 8.02 -3.67
CA ALA A 314 1.37 7.78 -3.08
C ALA A 314 0.21 8.15 -4.04
N SER A 315 0.28 7.66 -5.28
CA SER A 315 -0.78 7.78 -6.28
C SER A 315 -1.92 6.81 -5.98
N GLU A 316 -3.14 7.15 -6.39
CA GLU A 316 -4.31 6.27 -6.27
C GLU A 316 -4.02 4.86 -6.83
N LEU A 317 -3.33 4.79 -7.96
CA LEU A 317 -2.97 3.52 -8.59
C LEU A 317 -2.06 2.67 -7.71
N ASN A 318 -1.01 3.26 -7.13
CA ASN A 318 -0.08 2.53 -6.27
C ASN A 318 -0.75 2.11 -4.97
N ILE A 319 -1.58 2.99 -4.37
CA ILE A 319 -2.31 2.69 -3.14
C ILE A 319 -3.27 1.50 -3.36
N ARG A 320 -4.11 1.55 -4.41
CA ARG A 320 -5.02 0.44 -4.75
C ARG A 320 -4.28 -0.86 -5.06
N ARG A 321 -3.13 -0.78 -5.76
CA ARG A 321 -2.28 -1.95 -6.01
C ARG A 321 -1.71 -2.54 -4.73
N ALA A 322 -1.19 -1.70 -3.83
CA ALA A 322 -0.68 -2.12 -2.53
C ALA A 322 -1.76 -2.85 -1.73
N GLN A 323 -2.95 -2.25 -1.61
CA GLN A 323 -4.10 -2.87 -0.93
C GLN A 323 -4.42 -4.25 -1.51
N GLY A 324 -4.58 -4.35 -2.84
CA GLY A 324 -4.89 -5.62 -3.50
C GLY A 324 -3.84 -6.72 -3.25
N ARG A 325 -2.56 -6.34 -3.13
CA ARG A 325 -1.47 -7.27 -2.79
C ARG A 325 -1.51 -7.69 -1.33
N PHE A 326 -1.66 -6.76 -0.38
CA PHE A 326 -1.80 -7.14 1.03
C PHE A 326 -3.05 -7.99 1.30
N GLU A 327 -4.17 -7.69 0.65
CA GLU A 327 -5.36 -8.55 0.72
C GLU A 327 -5.11 -9.95 0.15
N ALA A 328 -4.33 -10.07 -0.93
CA ALA A 328 -3.91 -11.36 -1.47
C ALA A 328 -3.06 -12.14 -0.47
N THR A 329 -2.11 -11.46 0.17
CA THR A 329 -1.31 -12.02 1.27
C THR A 329 -2.21 -12.54 2.39
N LEU A 330 -3.18 -11.74 2.84
CA LEU A 330 -4.07 -12.08 3.96
C LEU A 330 -5.11 -13.16 3.63
N ARG A 331 -5.41 -13.39 2.35
CA ARG A 331 -6.20 -14.56 1.91
C ARG A 331 -5.44 -15.87 2.06
N LEU A 332 -4.12 -15.83 1.88
CA LEU A 332 -3.24 -16.99 2.06
C LEU A 332 -2.88 -17.19 3.53
N ASP A 333 -2.68 -16.08 4.25
CA ASP A 333 -2.30 -16.06 5.65
C ASP A 333 -2.93 -14.89 6.40
N ALA A 334 -4.10 -15.15 6.99
CA ALA A 334 -4.88 -14.13 7.70
C ALA A 334 -4.22 -13.58 8.99
N ASN A 335 -3.15 -14.24 9.47
CA ASN A 335 -2.44 -13.87 10.69
C ASN A 335 -1.07 -13.26 10.41
N TYR A 336 -0.71 -13.00 9.15
CA TYR A 336 0.55 -12.35 8.85
C TYR A 336 0.49 -10.85 9.22
N ALA A 337 1.12 -10.50 10.34
CA ALA A 337 1.02 -9.17 10.95
C ALA A 337 1.55 -8.05 10.03
N ASP A 338 2.68 -8.29 9.34
CA ASP A 338 3.28 -7.29 8.46
C ASP A 338 2.36 -6.91 7.30
N ALA A 339 1.60 -7.87 6.77
CA ALA A 339 0.61 -7.59 5.72
C ALA A 339 -0.61 -6.84 6.25
N GLN A 340 -1.04 -7.08 7.50
CA GLN A 340 -2.07 -6.26 8.14
C GLN A 340 -1.56 -4.82 8.37
N ALA A 341 -0.31 -4.65 8.76
CA ALA A 341 0.33 -3.34 8.92
C ALA A 341 0.44 -2.60 7.59
N GLY A 342 0.89 -3.29 6.53
CA GLY A 342 0.93 -2.72 5.18
C GLY A 342 -0.46 -2.34 4.63
N LEU A 343 -1.49 -3.15 4.90
CA LEU A 343 -2.87 -2.80 4.56
C LEU A 343 -3.36 -1.56 5.32
N CYS A 344 -3.05 -1.47 6.62
CA CYS A 344 -3.31 -0.28 7.44
C CYS A 344 -2.66 0.97 6.82
N GLU A 345 -1.36 0.91 6.49
CA GLU A 345 -0.66 2.02 5.84
C GLU A 345 -1.30 2.42 4.51
N ALA A 346 -1.62 1.44 3.64
CA ALA A 346 -2.24 1.72 2.35
C ALA A 346 -3.62 2.38 2.48
N LEU A 347 -4.44 1.97 3.45
CA LEU A 347 -5.74 2.59 3.71
C LEU A 347 -5.61 4.00 4.33
N LEU A 348 -4.58 4.24 5.13
CA LEU A 348 -4.30 5.58 5.67
C LEU A 348 -3.87 6.57 4.57
N GLU A 349 -3.16 6.10 3.55
CA GLU A 349 -2.79 6.90 2.37
C GLU A 349 -4.00 7.17 1.44
N GLU A 350 -5.09 6.38 1.53
CA GLU A 350 -6.30 6.60 0.73
C GLU A 350 -7.21 7.72 1.28
N TYR A 351 -7.05 8.05 2.56
CA TYR A 351 -7.93 8.96 3.32
C TYR A 351 -8.27 10.29 2.63
N TRP A 352 -7.32 10.87 1.89
CA TRP A 352 -7.49 12.18 1.24
C TRP A 352 -8.16 12.12 -0.14
N MET A 353 -8.37 10.92 -0.70
CA MET A 353 -8.93 10.72 -2.05
C MET A 353 -10.41 10.32 -2.05
N GLU A 354 -10.89 9.66 -1.00
CA GLU A 354 -12.26 9.15 -0.89
C GLU A 354 -13.01 9.77 0.31
N ASP A 355 -14.16 9.19 0.69
CA ASP A 355 -14.90 9.52 1.90
C ASP A 355 -14.01 9.28 3.13
N ALA A 356 -13.36 10.37 3.58
CA ALA A 356 -12.46 10.48 4.70
C ALA A 356 -12.89 9.63 5.92
N GLN A 357 -14.17 9.66 6.26
CA GLN A 357 -14.68 8.96 7.44
C GLN A 357 -14.69 7.44 7.24
N ARG A 358 -15.00 6.96 6.03
CA ARG A 358 -15.00 5.55 5.69
C ARG A 358 -13.59 5.00 5.65
N ALA A 359 -12.69 5.68 4.94
CA ALA A 359 -11.30 5.28 4.80
C ALA A 359 -10.61 5.14 6.18
N LEU A 360 -10.82 6.09 7.10
CA LEU A 360 -10.27 5.98 8.45
C LEU A 360 -10.85 4.83 9.27
N ASN A 361 -12.12 4.49 9.08
CA ASN A 361 -12.73 3.36 9.79
C ASN A 361 -12.13 2.03 9.32
N ASP A 362 -11.96 1.86 8.01
CA ASP A 362 -11.37 0.65 7.43
C ASP A 362 -9.89 0.54 7.78
N ALA A 363 -9.14 1.64 7.70
CA ALA A 363 -7.75 1.73 8.17
C ALA A 363 -7.64 1.34 9.64
N SER A 364 -8.46 1.93 10.52
CA SER A 364 -8.43 1.66 11.97
C SER A 364 -8.65 0.18 12.30
N LEU A 365 -9.49 -0.51 11.52
CA LEU A 365 -9.71 -1.95 11.67
C LEU A 365 -8.46 -2.76 11.30
N ALA A 366 -7.83 -2.45 10.16
CA ALA A 366 -6.59 -3.09 9.73
C ALA A 366 -5.44 -2.85 10.73
N CYS A 367 -5.26 -1.60 11.17
CA CYS A 367 -4.22 -1.23 12.14
C CYS A 367 -4.43 -1.96 13.48
N SER A 368 -5.68 -2.00 13.97
CA SER A 368 -6.03 -2.71 15.21
C SER A 368 -5.74 -4.21 15.09
N ARG A 369 -5.96 -4.79 13.91
CA ARG A 369 -5.65 -6.21 13.67
C ARG A 369 -4.15 -6.47 13.65
N ALA A 370 -3.35 -5.60 13.03
CA ALA A 370 -1.89 -5.68 13.06
C ALA A 370 -1.36 -5.64 14.50
N ILE A 371 -1.81 -4.65 15.29
CA ILE A 371 -1.45 -4.49 16.71
C ILE A 371 -1.80 -5.73 17.53
N GLN A 372 -2.95 -6.37 17.28
CA GLN A 372 -3.33 -7.59 17.99
C GLN A 372 -2.46 -8.80 17.63
N LEU A 373 -1.97 -8.89 16.40
CA LEU A 373 -1.18 -10.02 15.92
C LEU A 373 0.27 -9.94 16.37
N ALA A 374 0.88 -8.76 16.27
CA ALA A 374 2.29 -8.56 16.66
C ALA A 374 2.53 -7.12 17.17
N PRO A 375 2.19 -6.81 18.44
CA PRO A 375 2.31 -5.46 18.98
C PRO A 375 3.71 -4.85 18.94
N TRP A 376 4.74 -5.70 18.92
CA TRP A 376 6.15 -5.32 19.00
C TRP A 376 6.88 -5.33 17.65
N ALA A 377 6.24 -5.85 16.59
CA ALA A 377 6.84 -5.87 15.26
C ALA A 377 7.05 -4.44 14.76
N ALA A 378 8.19 -4.17 14.13
CA ALA A 378 8.55 -2.85 13.61
C ALA A 378 7.47 -2.32 12.65
N SER A 379 7.07 -3.12 11.66
CA SER A 379 5.97 -2.84 10.72
C SER A 379 4.69 -2.38 11.42
N THR A 380 4.31 -3.06 12.50
CA THR A 380 3.09 -2.78 13.27
C THR A 380 3.20 -1.50 14.09
N ARG A 381 4.36 -1.24 14.70
CA ARG A 381 4.62 0.02 15.41
C ARG A 381 4.62 1.22 14.45
N ILE A 382 5.21 1.07 13.27
CA ILE A 382 5.23 2.10 12.21
C ILE A 382 3.81 2.39 11.72
N ALA A 383 3.02 1.36 11.42
CA ALA A 383 1.63 1.51 11.01
C ALA A 383 0.76 2.13 12.12
N HIS A 384 1.00 1.79 13.39
CA HIS A 384 0.32 2.43 14.52
C HIS A 384 0.69 3.90 14.67
N ALA A 385 1.99 4.24 14.55
CA ALA A 385 2.44 5.63 14.57
C ALA A 385 1.83 6.43 13.40
N HIS A 386 1.69 5.82 12.22
CA HIS A 386 0.99 6.44 11.09
C HIS A 386 -0.47 6.76 11.45
N LEU A 387 -1.22 5.79 11.99
CA LEU A 387 -2.61 6.03 12.44
C LEU A 387 -2.69 7.16 13.48
N LEU A 388 -1.78 7.17 14.46
CA LEU A 388 -1.72 8.21 15.49
C LEU A 388 -1.48 9.59 14.86
N ARG A 389 -0.53 9.70 13.93
CA ARG A 389 -0.25 10.95 13.21
C ARG A 389 -1.47 11.45 12.45
N VAL A 390 -2.12 10.59 11.67
CA VAL A 390 -3.31 10.96 10.86
C VAL A 390 -4.49 11.35 11.74
N THR A 391 -4.61 10.76 12.93
CA THR A 391 -5.66 11.09 13.91
C THR A 391 -5.29 12.25 14.85
N GLY A 392 -4.21 12.99 14.56
CA GLY A 392 -3.82 14.20 15.28
C GLY A 392 -2.99 13.98 16.56
N ARG A 393 -2.57 12.75 16.84
CA ARG A 393 -1.77 12.33 18.00
C ARG A 393 -0.30 12.14 17.62
N ALA A 394 0.27 13.14 16.95
CA ALA A 394 1.61 13.07 16.38
C ALA A 394 2.72 12.97 17.45
N ASP A 395 2.47 13.46 18.66
CA ASP A 395 3.37 13.33 19.81
C ASP A 395 3.53 11.87 20.25
N GLU A 396 2.42 11.14 20.34
CA GLU A 396 2.44 9.71 20.65
C GLU A 396 3.06 8.90 19.50
N ALA A 397 2.83 9.30 18.26
CA ALA A 397 3.49 8.70 17.09
C ALA A 397 5.02 8.83 17.17
N VAL A 398 5.53 10.02 17.48
CA VAL A 398 6.97 10.27 17.67
C VAL A 398 7.53 9.38 18.78
N ALA A 399 6.85 9.27 19.92
CA ALA A 399 7.33 8.44 21.03
C ALA A 399 7.47 6.95 20.65
N ILE A 400 6.51 6.38 19.90
CA ILE A 400 6.58 5.00 19.43
C ILE A 400 7.75 4.78 18.47
N LEU A 401 7.97 5.74 17.56
CA LEU A 401 9.03 5.64 16.55
C LEU A 401 10.41 5.82 17.17
N GLU A 402 10.56 6.73 18.13
CA GLU A 402 11.81 6.90 18.88
C GLU A 402 12.14 5.65 19.70
N ASP A 403 11.16 5.02 20.34
CA ASP A 403 11.35 3.75 21.05
C ASP A 403 11.81 2.63 20.10
N LEU A 404 11.20 2.51 18.92
CA LEU A 404 11.64 1.57 17.87
C LEU A 404 13.08 1.87 17.42
N LEU A 405 13.44 3.13 17.22
CA LEU A 405 14.78 3.54 16.79
C LEU A 405 15.85 3.41 17.90
N LEU A 406 15.46 3.20 19.16
CA LEU A 406 16.40 2.77 20.20
C LEU A 406 16.79 1.30 20.05
N GLU A 407 15.92 0.47 19.48
CA GLU A 407 16.15 -0.95 19.24
C GLU A 407 16.83 -1.20 17.90
N ASP A 408 16.34 -0.57 16.83
CA ASP A 408 16.92 -0.59 15.49
C ASP A 408 17.12 0.85 14.97
N PRO A 409 18.28 1.48 15.25
CA PRO A 409 18.55 2.86 14.83
C PRO A 409 18.51 3.09 13.33
N ASP A 410 18.68 2.03 12.52
CA ASP A 410 18.82 2.12 11.07
C ASP A 410 17.56 1.63 10.32
N ASP A 411 16.42 1.53 11.00
CA ASP A 411 15.13 1.24 10.37
C ASP A 411 14.67 2.45 9.51
N ALA A 412 14.80 2.30 8.19
CA ALA A 412 14.51 3.35 7.22
C ALA A 412 13.03 3.79 7.22
N ASP A 413 12.11 2.86 7.44
CA ASP A 413 10.67 3.14 7.46
C ASP A 413 10.28 3.92 8.72
N ALA A 414 10.86 3.55 9.87
CA ALA A 414 10.68 4.26 11.13
C ALA A 414 11.26 5.69 11.05
N LEU A 415 12.43 5.88 10.44
CA LEU A 415 13.02 7.19 10.19
C LEU A 415 12.10 8.06 9.31
N VAL A 416 11.54 7.53 8.22
CA VAL A 416 10.57 8.24 7.37
C VAL A 416 9.29 8.59 8.14
N GLY A 417 8.77 7.65 8.93
CA GLY A 417 7.62 7.88 9.81
C GLY A 417 7.88 8.99 10.84
N LEU A 418 9.09 9.05 11.38
CA LEU A 418 9.50 10.04 12.38
C LEU A 418 9.56 11.43 11.77
N VAL A 419 10.10 11.54 10.55
CA VAL A 419 10.13 12.79 9.78
C VAL A 419 8.72 13.33 9.57
N ALA A 420 7.80 12.50 9.08
CA ALA A 420 6.41 12.90 8.84
C ALA A 420 5.69 13.32 10.13
N SER A 421 5.94 12.62 11.25
CA SER A 421 5.32 12.91 12.55
C SER A 421 5.86 14.19 13.18
N ARG A 422 7.16 14.44 13.10
CA ARG A 422 7.78 15.69 13.57
C ARG A 422 7.37 16.89 12.72
N LEU A 423 7.22 16.72 11.41
CA LEU A 423 6.68 17.77 10.55
C LEU A 423 5.22 18.10 10.92
N ALA A 424 4.40 17.11 11.28
CA ALA A 424 3.05 17.36 11.79
C ALA A 424 3.07 18.17 13.10
N LEU A 425 3.97 17.86 14.04
CA LEU A 425 4.16 18.65 15.25
C LEU A 425 4.60 20.09 14.94
N TYR A 426 5.57 20.27 14.04
CA TYR A 426 6.01 21.59 13.58
C TYR A 426 4.85 22.41 13.00
N ARG A 427 4.00 21.80 12.17
CA ARG A 427 2.83 22.49 11.60
C ARG A 427 1.81 22.90 12.66
N GLY A 428 1.68 22.12 13.74
CA GLY A 428 0.78 22.43 14.86
C GLY A 428 1.32 23.48 15.83
N SER A 429 2.62 23.45 16.14
CA SER A 429 3.24 24.30 17.18
C SER A 429 4.06 25.47 16.65
N GLY A 430 4.58 25.38 15.42
CA GLY A 430 5.58 26.29 14.86
C GLY A 430 6.97 26.15 15.46
N GLU A 431 7.22 25.13 16.30
CA GLU A 431 8.50 24.95 16.98
C GLU A 431 9.59 24.47 16.01
N VAL A 432 10.54 25.35 15.69
CA VAL A 432 11.65 25.07 14.76
C VAL A 432 12.48 23.84 15.17
N ALA A 433 12.58 23.54 16.47
CA ALA A 433 13.26 22.35 16.96
C ALA A 433 12.70 21.04 16.37
N GLN A 434 11.39 20.97 16.11
CA GLN A 434 10.77 19.81 15.46
C GLN A 434 11.24 19.65 14.02
N LEU A 435 11.43 20.77 13.31
CA LEU A 435 11.91 20.79 11.94
C LEU A 435 13.38 20.35 11.85
N GLU A 436 14.22 20.80 12.77
CA GLU A 436 15.64 20.41 12.85
C GLU A 436 15.80 18.90 13.14
N LEU A 437 15.00 18.38 14.08
CA LEU A 437 15.01 16.96 14.43
C LEU A 437 14.45 16.09 13.28
N ALA A 438 13.44 16.58 12.57
CA ALA A 438 12.96 15.92 11.35
C ALA A 438 14.04 15.91 10.25
N LEU A 439 14.79 17.00 10.08
CA LEU A 439 15.86 17.06 9.08
C LEU A 439 16.98 16.08 9.40
N ALA A 440 17.37 15.95 10.68
CA ALA A 440 18.34 14.98 11.12
C ALA A 440 17.90 13.53 10.83
N ALA A 441 16.64 13.18 11.12
CA ALA A 441 16.09 11.86 10.80
C ALA A 441 16.05 11.60 9.28
N ALA A 442 15.73 12.59 8.46
CA ALA A 442 15.73 12.46 7.00
C ALA A 442 17.16 12.31 6.42
N GLN A 443 18.16 12.93 7.03
CA GLN A 443 19.58 12.75 6.70
C GLN A 443 20.09 11.36 7.08
N HIS A 444 19.71 10.87 8.26
CA HIS A 444 20.01 9.51 8.68
C HIS A 444 19.35 8.48 7.75
N GLY A 445 18.07 8.66 7.44
CA GLY A 445 17.33 7.82 6.48
C GLY A 445 18.00 7.74 5.11
N THR A 446 18.58 8.85 4.65
CA THR A 446 19.34 8.91 3.39
C THR A 446 20.65 8.12 3.46
N ALA A 447 21.29 8.05 4.63
CA ALA A 447 22.54 7.32 4.81
C ALA A 447 22.32 5.80 4.91
N VAL A 448 21.24 5.37 5.56
CA VAL A 448 20.94 3.94 5.77
C VAL A 448 20.29 3.28 4.56
N ASP A 449 19.52 4.03 3.77
CA ASP A 449 18.98 3.56 2.49
C ASP A 449 19.27 4.58 1.37
N PRO A 450 20.50 4.54 0.80
CA PRO A 450 20.91 5.50 -0.23
C PRO A 450 20.12 5.43 -1.53
N GLY A 451 19.46 4.30 -1.80
CA GLY A 451 18.63 4.10 -2.98
C GLY A 451 17.23 4.71 -2.85
N PHE A 452 16.78 4.97 -1.62
CA PHE A 452 15.42 5.42 -1.38
C PHE A 452 15.24 6.93 -1.63
N TRP A 453 14.20 7.26 -2.40
CA TRP A 453 13.90 8.63 -2.81
C TRP A 453 13.11 9.43 -1.77
N LYS A 454 12.39 8.77 -0.84
CA LYS A 454 11.56 9.46 0.16
C LYS A 454 12.38 10.29 1.16
N PRO A 455 13.50 9.81 1.73
CA PRO A 455 14.30 10.62 2.64
C PRO A 455 14.76 11.98 2.05
N PRO A 456 15.38 12.07 0.86
CA PRO A 456 15.73 13.38 0.28
C PRO A 456 14.50 14.18 -0.17
N PHE A 457 13.40 13.54 -0.57
CA PHE A 457 12.13 14.23 -0.84
C PHE A 457 11.59 14.92 0.42
N TRP A 458 11.71 14.26 1.58
CA TRP A 458 11.38 14.88 2.86
C TRP A 458 12.36 15.99 3.24
N GLN A 459 13.68 15.83 3.02
CA GLN A 459 14.65 16.92 3.23
C GLN A 459 14.26 18.16 2.43
N ALA A 460 13.85 17.99 1.17
CA ALA A 460 13.40 19.09 0.33
C ALA A 460 12.17 19.81 0.89
N SER A 461 11.18 19.04 1.35
CA SER A 461 9.97 19.56 1.98
C SER A 461 10.30 20.33 3.27
N LEU A 462 11.19 19.79 4.11
CA LEU A 462 11.62 20.40 5.37
C LEU A 462 12.40 21.69 5.12
N ALA A 463 13.31 21.71 4.15
CA ALA A 463 14.06 22.90 3.75
C ALA A 463 13.13 24.02 3.24
N TYR A 464 12.10 23.65 2.47
CA TYR A 464 11.07 24.61 2.05
C TYR A 464 10.33 25.22 3.25
N PHE A 465 9.92 24.41 4.23
CA PHE A 465 9.31 24.93 5.47
C PHE A 465 10.28 25.75 6.33
N ALA A 466 11.59 25.49 6.25
CA ALA A 466 12.62 26.32 6.89
C ALA A 466 12.84 27.66 6.17
N GLY A 467 12.27 27.85 4.97
CA GLY A 467 12.51 29.01 4.12
C GLY A 467 13.79 28.95 3.30
N ASP A 468 14.49 27.81 3.30
CA ASP A 468 15.69 27.59 2.48
C ASP A 468 15.33 26.93 1.15
N LEU A 469 14.96 27.78 0.19
CA LEU A 469 14.51 27.32 -1.11
C LEU A 469 15.64 26.71 -1.95
N ALA A 470 16.89 27.15 -1.75
CA ALA A 470 18.04 26.59 -2.46
C ALA A 470 18.29 25.15 -2.02
N ALA A 471 18.30 24.90 -0.70
CA ALA A 471 18.41 23.54 -0.16
C ALA A 471 17.22 22.67 -0.55
N ALA A 472 16.00 23.25 -0.62
CA ALA A 472 14.81 22.52 -1.08
C ALA A 472 14.97 22.01 -2.53
N ILE A 473 15.45 22.86 -3.43
CA ILE A 473 15.70 22.49 -4.84
C ILE A 473 16.80 21.42 -4.93
N GLU A 474 17.91 21.59 -4.19
CA GLU A 474 19.02 20.63 -4.21
C GLU A 474 18.59 19.23 -3.75
N ALA A 475 17.87 19.16 -2.63
CA ALA A 475 17.36 17.89 -2.10
C ALA A 475 16.28 17.27 -3.00
N ALA A 476 15.44 18.07 -3.65
CA ALA A 476 14.45 17.57 -4.59
C ALA A 476 15.09 17.01 -5.87
N GLU A 477 16.18 17.63 -6.37
CA GLU A 477 16.97 17.10 -7.48
C GLU A 477 17.70 15.80 -7.08
N GLU A 478 18.12 15.66 -5.82
CA GLU A 478 18.65 14.39 -5.31
C GLU A 478 17.56 13.30 -5.26
N ALA A 479 16.38 13.61 -4.76
CA ALA A 479 15.24 12.68 -4.79
C ALA A 479 14.93 12.24 -6.22
N ARG A 480 14.93 13.18 -7.17
CA ARG A 480 14.69 12.93 -8.59
C ARG A 480 15.74 12.02 -9.24
N ARG A 481 17.01 12.12 -8.81
CA ARG A 481 18.09 11.24 -9.30
C ARG A 481 17.87 9.77 -8.88
N ARG A 482 17.20 9.54 -7.75
CA ARG A 482 16.91 8.20 -7.23
C ARG A 482 15.62 7.63 -7.81
N ASP A 483 14.57 8.44 -7.83
CA ASP A 483 13.30 8.10 -8.47
C ASP A 483 12.67 9.35 -9.10
N GLU A 484 12.64 9.40 -10.43
CA GLU A 484 11.95 10.45 -11.16
C GLU A 484 10.46 10.09 -11.26
N ASN A 485 9.69 10.53 -10.27
CA ASN A 485 8.24 10.33 -10.20
C ASN A 485 7.46 11.66 -10.14
N GLU A 486 6.15 11.60 -10.33
CA GLU A 486 5.30 12.79 -10.46
C GLU A 486 5.21 13.64 -9.19
N TYR A 487 5.36 13.07 -7.99
CA TYR A 487 5.34 13.82 -6.73
C TYR A 487 6.66 14.57 -6.52
N VAL A 488 7.79 13.93 -6.79
CA VAL A 488 9.10 14.58 -6.75
C VAL A 488 9.14 15.74 -7.75
N LEU A 489 8.68 15.51 -8.98
CA LEU A 489 8.63 16.54 -10.02
C LEU A 489 7.65 17.68 -9.64
N ALA A 490 6.48 17.38 -9.08
CA ALA A 490 5.54 18.41 -8.65
C ALA A 490 6.11 19.31 -7.54
N ASN A 491 6.80 18.73 -6.56
CA ASN A 491 7.44 19.52 -5.51
C ASN A 491 8.63 20.32 -6.05
N LEU A 492 9.48 19.72 -6.88
CA LEU A 492 10.58 20.42 -7.53
C LEU A 492 10.08 21.60 -8.37
N GLY A 493 9.03 21.41 -9.15
CA GLY A 493 8.38 22.47 -9.92
C GLY A 493 7.78 23.55 -9.01
N THR A 494 7.23 23.18 -7.84
CA THR A 494 6.74 24.13 -6.84
C THR A 494 7.89 24.97 -6.27
N PHE A 495 9.04 24.35 -6.04
CA PHE A 495 10.22 25.07 -5.55
C PHE A 495 10.79 26.03 -6.60
N TYR A 496 10.88 25.62 -7.87
CA TYR A 496 11.21 26.55 -8.96
C TYR A 496 10.21 27.68 -9.11
N PHE A 497 8.91 27.36 -9.00
CA PHE A 497 7.86 28.36 -9.03
C PHE A 497 8.05 29.39 -7.92
N CYS A 498 8.28 28.94 -6.67
CA CYS A 498 8.52 29.84 -5.55
C CYS A 498 9.85 30.62 -5.67
N ALA A 499 10.81 30.11 -6.45
CA ALA A 499 12.08 30.77 -6.77
C ALA A 499 11.94 31.78 -7.91
N GLU A 500 10.71 31.99 -8.43
CA GLU A 500 10.41 32.84 -9.58
C GLU A 500 11.01 32.32 -10.90
N GLU A 501 11.42 31.05 -10.94
CA GLU A 501 11.96 30.35 -12.11
C GLU A 501 10.83 29.64 -12.88
N LEU A 502 9.89 30.42 -13.44
CA LEU A 502 8.65 29.92 -14.06
C LEU A 502 8.89 28.95 -15.22
N GLU A 503 9.91 29.19 -16.05
CA GLU A 503 10.25 28.32 -17.18
C GLU A 503 10.70 26.94 -16.70
N ARG A 504 11.53 26.87 -15.65
CA ARG A 504 11.96 25.58 -15.09
C ARG A 504 10.82 24.86 -14.38
N ALA A 505 9.96 25.61 -13.67
CA ALA A 505 8.76 25.05 -13.09
C ALA A 505 7.87 24.39 -14.17
N ARG A 506 7.68 25.08 -15.30
CA ARG A 506 6.97 24.56 -16.47
C ARG A 506 7.58 23.26 -16.99
N GLU A 507 8.89 23.25 -17.25
CA GLU A 507 9.61 22.08 -17.77
C GLU A 507 9.44 20.84 -16.88
N VAL A 508 9.55 21.03 -15.56
CA VAL A 508 9.40 19.93 -14.61
C VAL A 508 7.95 19.43 -14.51
N TYR A 509 6.96 20.33 -14.55
CA TYR A 509 5.55 19.91 -14.58
C TYR A 509 5.18 19.21 -15.90
N GLU A 510 5.73 19.66 -17.03
CA GLU A 510 5.61 18.95 -18.30
C GLU A 510 6.24 17.55 -18.22
N ARG A 511 7.39 17.41 -17.56
CA ARG A 511 8.02 16.11 -17.30
C ARG A 511 7.14 15.20 -16.43
N ALA A 512 6.46 15.74 -15.42
CA ALA A 512 5.55 14.97 -14.56
C ALA A 512 4.41 14.33 -15.36
N ARG A 513 3.87 15.03 -16.37
CA ARG A 513 2.84 14.50 -17.29
C ARG A 513 3.36 13.37 -18.19
N VAL A 514 4.65 13.38 -18.51
CA VAL A 514 5.30 12.34 -19.34
C VAL A 514 5.58 11.09 -18.52
N VAL A 515 6.06 11.27 -17.29
CA VAL A 515 6.41 10.17 -16.37
C VAL A 515 5.16 9.45 -15.85
N ALA A 516 4.10 10.21 -15.54
CA ALA A 516 2.84 9.65 -15.03
C ALA A 516 1.63 10.19 -15.84
N PRO A 517 1.39 9.70 -17.06
CA PRO A 517 0.34 10.23 -17.94
C PRO A 517 -1.09 10.00 -17.42
N HIS A 518 -1.26 9.03 -16.52
CA HIS A 518 -2.54 8.74 -15.87
C HIS A 518 -2.73 9.50 -14.55
N SER A 519 -1.69 10.16 -14.03
CA SER A 519 -1.80 10.97 -12.82
C SER A 519 -2.44 12.33 -13.14
N TYR A 520 -3.19 12.88 -12.17
CA TYR A 520 -3.73 14.23 -12.24
C TYR A 520 -2.65 15.29 -11.96
N VAL A 521 -1.58 14.92 -11.25
CA VAL A 521 -0.57 15.81 -10.67
C VAL A 521 0.05 16.71 -11.73
N GLY A 522 0.58 16.14 -12.81
CA GLY A 522 1.24 16.94 -13.84
C GLY A 522 0.33 17.98 -14.51
N ASP A 523 -0.96 17.68 -14.65
CA ASP A 523 -1.93 18.62 -15.23
C ASP A 523 -2.33 19.73 -14.25
N GLU A 524 -2.57 19.36 -12.99
CA GLU A 524 -2.93 20.30 -11.93
C GLU A 524 -1.86 21.36 -11.76
N PHE A 525 -0.60 20.96 -11.62
CA PHE A 525 0.49 21.91 -11.40
C PHE A 525 0.88 22.70 -12.65
N LEU A 526 0.85 22.08 -13.84
CA LEU A 526 1.07 22.82 -15.10
C LEU A 526 -0.01 23.88 -15.34
N SER A 527 -1.26 23.63 -14.91
CA SER A 527 -2.35 24.60 -15.02
C SER A 527 -2.06 25.91 -14.27
N ILE A 528 -1.31 25.85 -13.16
CA ILE A 528 -0.90 27.03 -12.40
C ILE A 528 0.00 27.94 -13.25
N ILE A 529 0.95 27.35 -13.98
CA ILE A 529 1.85 28.11 -14.86
C ILE A 529 1.08 28.76 -16.01
N HIS A 530 0.17 28.03 -16.65
CA HIS A 530 -0.69 28.61 -17.70
C HIS A 530 -1.56 29.75 -17.16
N TYR A 531 -2.11 29.62 -15.94
CA TYR A 531 -2.89 30.68 -15.33
C TYR A 531 -2.04 31.94 -15.07
N LEU A 532 -0.82 31.77 -14.55
CA LEU A 532 0.08 32.88 -14.23
C LEU A 532 0.60 33.60 -15.49
N THR A 533 0.77 32.88 -16.58
CA THR A 533 1.20 33.42 -17.88
C THR A 533 0.06 34.01 -18.71
N GLY A 534 -1.19 33.94 -18.21
CA GLY A 534 -2.37 34.50 -18.86
C GLY A 534 -3.05 33.58 -19.88
N GLU A 535 -2.58 32.34 -20.01
CA GLU A 535 -3.14 31.30 -20.88
C GLU A 535 -4.35 30.63 -20.20
N PHE A 536 -5.37 31.42 -19.86
CA PHE A 536 -6.49 30.99 -19.00
C PHE A 536 -7.31 29.83 -19.55
N ASP A 537 -7.48 29.74 -20.87
CA ASP A 537 -8.22 28.64 -21.49
C ASP A 537 -7.52 27.30 -21.31
N MET A 538 -6.20 27.28 -21.52
CA MET A 538 -5.37 26.10 -21.31
C MET A 538 -5.34 25.72 -19.83
N ALA A 539 -5.21 26.70 -18.92
CA ALA A 539 -5.27 26.46 -17.49
C ALA A 539 -6.58 25.76 -17.08
N ALA A 540 -7.72 26.23 -17.59
CA ALA A 540 -9.01 25.62 -17.31
C ALA A 540 -9.14 24.20 -17.90
N GLU A 541 -8.62 23.96 -19.11
CA GLU A 541 -8.65 22.65 -19.76
C GLU A 541 -7.84 21.61 -18.97
N LEU A 542 -6.57 21.92 -18.66
CA LEU A 542 -5.69 21.04 -17.91
C LEU A 542 -6.30 20.66 -16.56
N ARG A 543 -6.89 21.65 -15.90
CA ARG A 543 -7.45 21.47 -14.56
C ARG A 543 -8.76 20.71 -14.54
N ALA A 544 -9.63 20.92 -15.52
CA ALA A 544 -10.81 20.08 -15.70
C ALA A 544 -10.41 18.61 -15.94
N ARG A 545 -9.37 18.38 -16.75
CA ARG A 545 -8.82 17.03 -16.98
C ARG A 545 -8.19 16.43 -15.72
N ALA A 546 -7.50 17.23 -14.90
CA ALA A 546 -6.96 16.79 -13.62
C ALA A 546 -8.07 16.33 -12.66
N ILE A 547 -9.16 17.11 -12.54
CA ILE A 547 -10.35 16.74 -11.77
C ILE A 547 -10.96 15.44 -12.30
N GLU A 548 -11.15 15.33 -13.63
CA GLU A 548 -11.71 14.11 -14.25
C GLU A 548 -10.88 12.87 -13.94
N ARG A 549 -9.55 12.95 -13.99
CA ARG A 549 -8.65 11.82 -13.67
C ARG A 549 -8.73 11.38 -12.21
N LEU A 550 -8.87 12.34 -11.29
CA LEU A 550 -9.05 12.06 -9.88
C LEU A 550 -10.45 11.51 -9.57
N SER A 551 -11.42 11.69 -10.47
CA SER A 551 -12.83 11.32 -10.25
C SER A 551 -13.13 9.82 -10.45
N GLY A 552 -12.12 8.96 -10.61
CA GLY A 552 -12.27 7.55 -11.04
C GLY A 552 -13.18 6.67 -10.16
N ALA A 553 -13.41 7.06 -8.90
CA ALA A 553 -14.30 6.35 -7.95
C ALA A 553 -15.28 7.26 -7.18
N GLY A 554 -15.28 8.57 -7.44
CA GLY A 554 -16.06 9.57 -6.70
C GLY A 554 -15.83 10.98 -7.23
N GLU A 555 -16.50 12.00 -6.68
CA GLU A 555 -16.17 13.39 -7.02
C GLU A 555 -15.00 13.89 -6.16
N PRO A 556 -13.92 14.46 -6.75
CA PRO A 556 -12.77 14.93 -6.00
C PRO A 556 -13.14 15.95 -4.93
N GLU A 557 -12.73 15.69 -3.69
CA GLU A 557 -13.03 16.52 -2.51
C GLU A 557 -11.91 17.56 -2.23
N ILE A 558 -11.15 17.96 -3.25
CA ILE A 558 -10.10 18.99 -3.12
C ILE A 558 -10.67 20.35 -3.57
N HIS A 559 -11.07 21.20 -2.62
CA HIS A 559 -11.73 22.46 -2.92
C HIS A 559 -10.85 23.44 -3.72
N GLU A 560 -9.53 23.37 -3.54
CA GLU A 560 -8.58 24.18 -4.29
C GLU A 560 -8.78 23.95 -5.77
N MET A 561 -8.80 22.68 -6.23
CA MET A 561 -8.98 22.25 -7.62
C MET A 561 -10.19 22.94 -8.26
N TRP A 562 -11.33 22.93 -7.60
CA TRP A 562 -12.52 23.65 -8.05
C TRP A 562 -12.36 25.17 -8.01
N GLY A 563 -11.74 25.70 -6.96
CA GLY A 563 -11.48 27.12 -6.78
C GLY A 563 -10.64 27.76 -7.90
N ASN A 564 -9.46 27.20 -8.23
CA ASN A 564 -8.66 27.76 -9.33
C ASN A 564 -9.25 27.41 -10.72
N LEU A 565 -10.14 26.40 -10.84
CA LEU A 565 -10.87 26.16 -12.09
C LEU A 565 -11.88 27.29 -12.30
N GLY A 566 -12.57 27.70 -11.25
CA GLY A 566 -13.42 28.89 -11.23
C GLY A 566 -12.65 30.16 -11.60
N ASP A 567 -11.43 30.34 -11.08
CA ASP A 567 -10.55 31.46 -11.46
C ASP A 567 -10.21 31.44 -12.96
N ALA A 568 -9.84 30.29 -13.51
CA ALA A 568 -9.48 30.14 -14.92
C ALA A 568 -10.70 30.34 -15.85
N TYR A 569 -11.86 29.81 -15.49
CA TYR A 569 -13.12 30.06 -16.21
C TYR A 569 -13.52 31.53 -16.17
N LEU A 570 -13.41 32.19 -15.02
CA LEU A 570 -13.74 33.60 -14.90
C LEU A 570 -12.80 34.46 -15.75
N ALA A 571 -11.49 34.17 -15.72
CA ALA A 571 -10.49 34.90 -16.50
C ALA A 571 -10.61 34.68 -18.01
N SER A 572 -11.13 33.52 -18.44
CA SER A 572 -11.47 33.23 -19.86
C SER A 572 -12.88 33.69 -20.27
N GLY A 573 -13.62 34.38 -19.40
CA GLY A 573 -14.96 34.90 -19.70
C GLY A 573 -16.10 33.88 -19.63
N ARG A 574 -15.84 32.65 -19.17
CA ARG A 574 -16.83 31.58 -18.98
C ARG A 574 -17.52 31.73 -17.61
N ARG A 575 -18.38 32.76 -17.51
CA ARG A 575 -19.00 33.16 -16.24
C ARG A 575 -19.80 32.05 -15.57
N GLU A 576 -20.68 31.36 -16.30
CA GLU A 576 -21.58 30.34 -15.76
C GLU A 576 -20.79 29.14 -15.22
N ALA A 577 -19.81 28.66 -15.98
CA ALA A 577 -18.92 27.58 -15.55
C ALA A 577 -18.10 27.98 -14.31
N ALA A 578 -17.67 29.25 -14.21
CA ALA A 578 -16.99 29.74 -13.03
C ALA A 578 -17.89 29.71 -11.78
N ILE A 579 -19.17 30.07 -11.91
CA ILE A 579 -20.15 29.98 -10.82
C ILE A 579 -20.26 28.55 -10.32
N GLU A 580 -20.46 27.59 -11.22
CA GLU A 580 -20.57 26.16 -10.87
C GLU A 580 -19.31 25.65 -10.15
N ALA A 581 -18.12 25.98 -10.66
CA ALA A 581 -16.87 25.59 -10.03
C ALA A 581 -16.70 26.20 -8.63
N TYR A 582 -17.02 27.48 -8.43
CA TYR A 582 -16.97 28.09 -7.10
C TYR A 582 -18.02 27.54 -6.13
N GLN A 583 -19.21 27.15 -6.63
CA GLN A 583 -20.22 26.47 -5.81
C GLN A 583 -19.68 25.15 -5.31
N ARG A 584 -19.07 24.34 -6.18
CA ARG A 584 -18.48 23.06 -5.79
C ARG A 584 -17.35 23.24 -4.77
N ALA A 585 -16.47 24.22 -4.98
CA ALA A 585 -15.41 24.56 -4.03
C ALA A 585 -15.98 24.94 -2.65
N ALA A 586 -17.02 25.78 -2.62
CA ALA A 586 -17.68 26.19 -1.39
C ALA A 586 -18.37 24.99 -0.68
N GLU A 587 -19.06 24.12 -1.41
CA GLU A 587 -19.71 22.92 -0.86
C GLU A 587 -18.72 21.98 -0.18
N ILE A 588 -17.54 21.77 -0.76
CA ILE A 588 -16.47 20.98 -0.16
C ILE A 588 -16.02 21.63 1.15
N THR A 589 -15.65 22.92 1.12
CA THR A 589 -15.20 23.62 2.34
C THR A 589 -16.25 23.73 3.45
N GLU A 590 -17.55 23.66 3.13
CA GLU A 590 -18.61 23.61 4.14
C GLU A 590 -18.72 22.21 4.75
N ARG A 591 -18.49 21.17 3.96
CA ARG A 591 -18.43 19.80 4.48
C ARG A 591 -17.28 19.64 5.47
N ASP A 592 -16.12 20.21 5.15
CA ASP A 592 -14.94 20.18 6.04
C ASP A 592 -15.24 20.83 7.40
N VAL A 593 -15.99 21.95 7.39
CA VAL A 593 -16.49 22.60 8.63
C VAL A 593 -17.43 21.68 9.40
N LEU A 594 -18.37 21.03 8.72
CA LEU A 594 -19.34 20.14 9.36
C LEU A 594 -18.66 18.89 9.95
N GLN A 595 -17.54 18.46 9.37
CA GLN A 595 -16.70 17.38 9.86
C GLN A 595 -15.71 17.84 10.94
N GLY A 596 -15.52 19.15 11.12
CA GLY A 596 -14.61 19.72 12.10
C GLY A 596 -13.13 19.58 11.72
N ILE A 597 -12.85 19.48 10.42
CA ILE A 597 -11.49 19.32 9.87
C ILE A 597 -11.00 20.58 9.13
N ASP A 598 -11.76 21.67 9.13
CA ASP A 598 -11.41 22.89 8.40
C ASP A 598 -10.20 23.62 9.00
N SER A 599 -9.25 23.97 8.13
CA SER A 599 -8.06 24.75 8.47
C SER A 599 -8.31 26.27 8.37
N PRO A 600 -7.45 27.10 8.99
CA PRO A 600 -7.33 28.53 8.66
C PRO A 600 -7.35 28.85 7.15
N ALA A 601 -6.62 28.06 6.35
CA ALA A 601 -6.52 28.24 4.91
C ALA A 601 -7.85 27.89 4.19
N ASP A 602 -8.58 26.89 4.69
CA ASP A 602 -9.87 26.46 4.14
C ASP A 602 -10.93 27.52 4.42
N ARG A 603 -10.94 28.08 5.63
CA ARG A 603 -11.79 29.21 6.00
C ARG A 603 -11.52 30.44 5.14
N ALA A 604 -10.25 30.77 4.92
CA ALA A 604 -9.84 31.88 4.06
C ALA A 604 -10.26 31.64 2.59
N SER A 605 -10.06 30.41 2.09
CA SER A 605 -10.45 30.02 0.73
C SER A 605 -11.97 30.01 0.55
N ARG A 606 -12.73 29.52 1.53
CA ARG A 606 -14.19 29.55 1.58
C ARG A 606 -14.72 30.98 1.52
N ALA A 607 -14.15 31.88 2.30
CA ALA A 607 -14.50 33.30 2.27
C ALA A 607 -14.25 33.92 0.87
N TYR A 608 -13.17 33.52 0.20
CA TYR A 608 -12.92 33.90 -1.18
C TYR A 608 -13.97 33.34 -2.16
N TYR A 609 -14.31 32.05 -2.07
CA TYR A 609 -15.33 31.43 -2.95
C TYR A 609 -16.68 32.12 -2.80
N TYR A 610 -17.12 32.39 -1.57
CA TYR A 610 -18.35 33.15 -1.35
C TYR A 610 -18.24 34.60 -1.81
N SER A 611 -17.07 35.25 -1.72
CA SER A 611 -16.85 36.58 -2.30
C SER A 611 -16.99 36.57 -3.83
N ARG A 612 -16.54 35.51 -4.50
CA ARG A 612 -16.74 35.31 -5.95
C ARG A 612 -18.19 35.09 -6.29
N LEU A 613 -18.87 34.16 -5.62
CA LEU A 613 -20.30 33.91 -5.80
C LEU A 613 -21.14 35.16 -5.55
N ALA A 614 -20.79 35.94 -4.53
CA ALA A 614 -21.50 37.18 -4.21
C ALA A 614 -21.48 38.21 -5.34
N LYS A 615 -20.38 38.26 -6.10
CA LYS A 615 -20.23 39.17 -7.25
C LYS A 615 -20.85 38.59 -8.53
N LEU A 616 -20.76 37.27 -8.71
CA LEU A 616 -21.20 36.61 -9.94
C LEU A 616 -22.69 36.26 -9.96
N ALA A 617 -23.30 36.04 -8.79
CA ALA A 617 -24.72 35.69 -8.64
C ALA A 617 -25.34 36.42 -7.42
N PRO A 618 -25.36 37.77 -7.42
CA PRO A 618 -25.83 38.56 -6.27
C PRO A 618 -27.29 38.25 -5.89
N GLU A 619 -28.11 37.80 -6.84
CA GLU A 619 -29.50 37.40 -6.63
C GLU A 619 -29.65 36.16 -5.73
N ARG A 620 -28.59 35.36 -5.57
CA ARG A 620 -28.58 34.15 -4.72
C ARG A 620 -28.13 34.43 -3.28
N LEU A 621 -27.71 35.65 -2.95
CA LEU A 621 -27.17 35.99 -1.63
C LEU A 621 -28.29 36.24 -0.60
N PRO A 622 -28.28 35.55 0.55
CA PRO A 622 -29.18 35.90 1.64
C PRO A 622 -28.76 37.23 2.30
N PRO A 623 -29.72 37.96 2.92
CA PRO A 623 -29.40 39.18 3.67
C PRO A 623 -28.28 38.97 4.70
N GLY A 624 -27.34 39.92 4.74
CA GLY A 624 -26.20 39.90 5.66
C GLY A 624 -25.05 38.95 5.29
N ALA A 625 -25.14 38.18 4.18
CA ALA A 625 -24.05 37.33 3.72
C ALA A 625 -22.75 38.12 3.47
N THR A 626 -22.86 39.28 2.82
CA THR A 626 -21.72 40.15 2.52
C THR A 626 -20.93 40.57 3.77
N ALA A 627 -21.61 40.80 4.90
CA ALA A 627 -20.98 41.16 6.17
C ALA A 627 -20.33 39.97 6.88
N ARG A 628 -20.88 38.75 6.68
CA ARG A 628 -20.24 37.51 7.17
C ARG A 628 -18.97 37.21 6.39
N ILE A 629 -19.01 37.25 5.06
CA ILE A 629 -17.84 37.07 4.18
C ILE A 629 -16.72 38.05 4.56
N GLU A 630 -17.06 39.33 4.78
CA GLU A 630 -16.06 40.32 5.15
C GLU A 630 -15.39 40.05 6.50
N ARG A 631 -16.15 39.53 7.47
CA ARG A 631 -15.61 39.15 8.77
C ARG A 631 -14.61 38.01 8.64
N ASP A 632 -14.93 37.01 7.83
CA ASP A 632 -14.06 35.86 7.61
C ASP A 632 -12.78 36.27 6.87
N LEU A 633 -12.89 37.15 5.87
CA LEU A 633 -11.73 37.74 5.18
C LEU A 633 -10.84 38.60 6.10
N ARG A 634 -11.43 39.28 7.10
CA ARG A 634 -10.65 40.05 8.08
C ARG A 634 -9.92 39.14 9.05
N ALA A 635 -10.60 38.12 9.56
CA ALA A 635 -9.99 37.12 10.45
C ALA A 635 -8.79 36.43 9.76
N ALA A 636 -8.94 36.09 8.47
CA ALA A 636 -7.88 35.47 7.69
C ALA A 636 -6.58 36.30 7.60
N LEU A 637 -6.64 37.64 7.69
CA LEU A 637 -5.44 38.49 7.66
C LEU A 637 -4.58 38.36 8.92
N ASP A 638 -5.18 37.93 10.03
CA ASP A 638 -4.52 37.81 11.32
C ASP A 638 -3.99 36.38 11.57
N GLU A 639 -4.21 35.46 10.62
CA GLU A 639 -3.78 34.07 10.66
C GLU A 639 -2.60 33.81 9.71
N PRO A 640 -1.70 32.86 10.04
CA PRO A 640 -0.58 32.49 9.18
C PRO A 640 -1.05 31.61 8.00
N LEU A 641 -1.45 32.22 6.88
CA LEU A 641 -2.01 31.52 5.71
C LEU A 641 -0.95 30.98 4.74
N GLU A 642 -1.20 29.78 4.19
CA GLU A 642 -0.47 29.29 3.02
C GLU A 642 -0.57 30.26 1.84
N ALA A 643 0.46 30.27 0.98
CA ALA A 643 0.59 31.27 -0.07
C ALA A 643 -0.61 31.31 -1.03
N GLY A 644 -1.16 30.14 -1.42
CA GLY A 644 -2.35 30.07 -2.27
C GLY A 644 -3.60 30.67 -1.62
N ALA A 645 -3.83 30.40 -0.32
CA ALA A 645 -4.94 30.97 0.43
C ALA A 645 -4.77 32.48 0.63
N ALA A 646 -3.56 32.95 0.93
CA ALA A 646 -3.24 34.38 1.03
C ALA A 646 -3.49 35.11 -0.30
N VAL A 647 -3.14 34.50 -1.45
CA VAL A 647 -3.48 35.05 -2.78
C VAL A 647 -5.00 35.15 -2.99
N ARG A 648 -5.78 34.16 -2.56
CA ARG A 648 -7.25 34.20 -2.63
C ARG A 648 -7.81 35.35 -1.78
N VAL A 649 -7.30 35.53 -0.55
CA VAL A 649 -7.68 36.65 0.32
C VAL A 649 -7.32 38.00 -0.31
N ALA A 650 -6.12 38.13 -0.88
CA ALA A 650 -5.70 39.34 -1.59
C ALA A 650 -6.63 39.67 -2.77
N LYS A 651 -6.96 38.67 -3.60
CA LYS A 651 -7.92 38.81 -4.72
C LYS A 651 -9.31 39.25 -4.21
N ALA A 652 -9.78 38.70 -3.08
CA ALA A 652 -11.05 39.09 -2.49
C ALA A 652 -11.06 40.54 -2.02
N TRP A 653 -10.01 41.00 -1.34
CA TRP A 653 -9.93 42.39 -0.87
C TRP A 653 -9.80 43.39 -2.01
N LEU A 654 -9.02 43.06 -3.04
CA LEU A 654 -8.89 43.90 -4.23
C LEU A 654 -10.24 44.03 -4.96
N GLN A 655 -11.00 42.94 -5.06
CA GLN A 655 -12.36 42.95 -5.61
C GLN A 655 -13.31 43.87 -4.84
N ARG A 656 -13.08 44.08 -3.54
CA ARG A 656 -13.87 44.94 -2.65
C ARG A 656 -13.35 46.38 -2.57
N GLU A 657 -12.40 46.74 -3.44
CA GLU A 657 -11.82 48.09 -3.49
C GLU A 657 -11.09 48.47 -2.18
N ARG A 658 -10.45 47.49 -1.54
CA ARG A 658 -9.63 47.66 -0.32
C ARG A 658 -8.16 47.29 -0.60
N PRO A 659 -7.43 48.09 -1.40
CA PRO A 659 -6.07 47.74 -1.85
C PRO A 659 -5.07 47.60 -0.69
N GLU A 660 -5.28 48.29 0.43
CA GLU A 660 -4.45 48.19 1.64
C GLU A 660 -4.53 46.81 2.30
N LEU A 661 -5.75 46.26 2.40
CA LEU A 661 -5.98 44.92 2.94
C LEU A 661 -5.54 43.84 1.94
N ALA A 662 -5.72 44.12 0.64
CA ALA A 662 -5.25 43.25 -0.42
C ALA A 662 -3.72 43.14 -0.43
N LEU A 663 -3.01 44.27 -0.27
CA LEU A 663 -1.56 44.29 -0.21
C LEU A 663 -1.06 43.50 1.00
N ARG A 664 -1.65 43.67 2.19
CA ARG A 664 -1.27 42.90 3.41
C ARG A 664 -1.33 41.38 3.18
N ALA A 665 -2.42 40.89 2.59
CA ALA A 665 -2.54 39.47 2.24
C ALA A 665 -1.55 39.06 1.13
N PHE A 666 -1.31 39.94 0.16
CA PHE A 666 -0.39 39.66 -0.94
C PHE A 666 1.07 39.57 -0.48
N GLU A 667 1.49 40.43 0.44
CA GLU A 667 2.80 40.38 1.10
C GLU A 667 2.99 39.06 1.85
N GLN A 668 1.97 38.58 2.58
CA GLN A 668 2.01 37.27 3.23
C GLN A 668 2.21 36.13 2.23
N ALA A 669 1.57 36.21 1.06
CA ALA A 669 1.71 35.23 -0.01
C ALA A 669 3.13 35.20 -0.60
N VAL A 670 3.64 36.37 -1.00
CA VAL A 670 4.95 36.52 -1.64
C VAL A 670 6.09 36.22 -0.67
N ALA A 671 5.94 36.56 0.62
CA ALA A 671 6.92 36.23 1.64
C ALA A 671 7.12 34.71 1.82
N ARG A 672 6.09 33.90 1.52
CA ARG A 672 6.19 32.42 1.57
C ARG A 672 6.64 31.82 0.24
N CYS A 673 6.22 32.39 -0.88
CA CYS A 673 6.51 31.86 -2.20
C CYS A 673 6.51 33.00 -3.23
N GLY A 674 7.71 33.40 -3.68
CA GLY A 674 7.94 34.56 -4.55
C GLY A 674 7.18 34.49 -5.87
N GLY A 675 7.01 33.28 -6.42
CA GLY A 675 6.29 33.03 -7.67
C GLY A 675 4.88 33.64 -7.74
N TYR A 676 4.20 33.78 -6.61
CA TYR A 676 2.88 34.40 -6.57
C TYR A 676 2.88 35.90 -6.89
N ALA A 677 4.04 36.58 -6.87
CA ALA A 677 4.16 37.98 -7.31
C ALA A 677 3.69 38.19 -8.76
N SER A 678 3.77 37.13 -9.58
CA SER A 678 3.32 37.10 -10.97
C SER A 678 1.81 36.91 -11.16
N THR A 679 1.02 36.82 -10.07
CA THR A 679 -0.44 36.62 -10.15
C THR A 679 -1.12 37.73 -10.97
N PRO A 680 -1.75 37.42 -12.13
CA PRO A 680 -2.28 38.45 -13.04
C PRO A 680 -3.31 39.39 -12.38
N ALA A 681 -4.21 38.84 -11.57
CA ALA A 681 -5.26 39.60 -10.89
C ALA A 681 -4.73 40.60 -9.84
N LEU A 682 -3.47 40.47 -9.40
CA LEU A 682 -2.83 41.31 -8.38
C LEU A 682 -1.71 42.18 -8.97
N ALA A 683 -1.56 42.22 -10.31
CA ALA A 683 -0.47 42.93 -10.98
C ALA A 683 -0.39 44.42 -10.60
N THR A 684 -1.51 45.06 -10.29
CA THR A 684 -1.57 46.47 -9.85
C THR A 684 -0.94 46.71 -8.49
N LEU A 685 -0.88 45.69 -7.62
CA LEU A 685 -0.29 45.78 -6.27
C LEU A 685 1.19 45.42 -6.26
N ARG A 686 1.69 44.74 -7.29
CA ARG A 686 3.07 44.26 -7.37
C ARG A 686 4.13 45.35 -7.13
N PRO A 687 4.01 46.58 -7.69
CA PRO A 687 4.99 47.64 -7.43
C PRO A 687 5.04 48.11 -5.98
N MET A 688 4.04 47.79 -5.17
CA MET A 688 3.89 48.24 -3.77
C MET A 688 4.42 47.22 -2.76
N LEU A 689 4.85 46.03 -3.20
CA LEU A 689 5.41 44.99 -2.33
C LEU A 689 6.70 45.49 -1.67
N GLY A 690 6.74 45.51 -0.34
CA GLY A 690 7.92 45.90 0.43
C GLY A 690 8.27 47.39 0.41
N THR A 691 7.48 48.25 -0.25
CA THR A 691 7.72 49.70 -0.31
C THR A 691 7.10 50.47 0.88
N GLY A 692 6.20 49.84 1.64
CA GLY A 692 5.49 50.46 2.77
C GLY A 692 4.52 51.59 2.36
N GLU A 693 4.32 51.82 1.06
CA GLU A 693 3.63 52.99 0.49
C GLU A 693 2.12 53.03 0.77
N LEU A 694 1.50 51.93 1.21
CA LEU A 694 0.09 51.88 1.64
C LEU A 694 -0.09 51.87 3.17
N SER A 695 0.99 51.88 3.97
CA SER A 695 0.91 51.92 5.45
C SER A 695 0.58 53.30 6.01
N ALA A 696 0.49 54.32 5.15
CA ALA A 696 0.28 55.72 5.51
C ALA A 696 -0.99 56.30 4.85
N SER A 697 -2.17 55.83 5.25
CA SER A 697 -3.37 56.69 5.28
C SER A 697 -4.33 56.21 6.35
N PRO A 698 -4.86 57.13 7.19
CA PRO A 698 -5.56 56.83 8.44
C PRO A 698 -6.92 56.15 8.29
#